data_AF-A0A8V0ZCS0-F1
#
_entry.id   AF-A0A8V0ZCS0-F1
#
_cell.length_a   1.000
_cell.length_b   1.000
_cell.length_c   1.000
_cell.angle_alpha   90.00
_cell.angle_beta   90.00
_cell.angle_gamma   90.00
#
_symmetry.space_group_name_H-M   'P 1'
#
loop_
_entity.id
_entity.type
_entity.pdbx_description
1 polymer ?
#
loop_
_entity_poly.entity_id
_entity_poly.type
_entity_poly.pdbx_seq_one_letter_code
_entity_poly.pdbx_strand_id
1 'polypeptide(L)'
;MKAWFSDSGQRVEVFIPSRRWFRPLMGRCCQACTPRSWDGFYHTRLSSLGFRSATWVTEEDTRYRGWLVRRICCVLAVGSWKVLTNTPGDLLERVCSNKRVQDVAASQACGCRGDSKFQQQCKEKVLGILAGIQAPLCLPMLRLCCWALLRFLSCLFFSVQLHRGQLDMVLRAVRRKPGVPLVFLSTHKSQLDGLLLSFLLFSQGLGVPRVTVGNLTCSPRLRALLGCLGAVFLPTRVEQALSDQDGELPVAVLASYVEEVLRSRQPLVVFLEEPSAPWHLSGPARAWLAPLYRAVRDGAVPDILLVPVGIAYDRTPDRFCRDGAEPSAQPLGLRACLWAACRALCRCFGCARVDLAQPFSLQEFVAKSLICQSSMGKPLEELLPTILGMLSSQPDYSRADGPEHRMTTSSEAEEEMMVTKLGLHALSDAIACSAVTAVGITSALLLHKHRKCVRLSQLMADFAWLLEETLLRQHDVSFSGQLRALVLHSLAMLRAHLTLYHLAPLGDVLVVVKDSAETQWELSCHSTQIVPIFASEAVGACAIRALLLELLPFVGEAPCPSSITFSEDELHHKILTLLQLLPPSLLGLKPCQPLDCQSQDILDKLTLCGLLEAEEEGERYLCDVSSRRCRTPHWTNLDFSDSDTDSDDNHCKRCFRICEPKDSPGFLLFFCHLLSPVLATYVRAVAFLEQHSWPQPEHPMWSLVLSTLQSFKNIGVLKERPSPSGPLLHLTQPFCSSEGRRKLRAFLEQFMQL
;
A
#
# COMPACT_ATOMS: atom_id res chain seq x y z
N MET A 1 -9.54 -11.96 34.24
CA MET A 1 -10.87 -12.45 33.79
C MET A 1 -11.80 -12.43 34.99
N LYS A 2 -12.63 -11.38 35.12
CA LYS A 2 -13.85 -11.34 35.94
C LYS A 2 -14.79 -10.36 35.23
N ALA A 3 -15.93 -10.90 34.79
CA ALA A 3 -17.16 -10.26 34.33
C ALA A 3 -17.03 -8.97 33.48
N TRP A 4 -16.93 -9.14 32.16
CA TRP A 4 -17.60 -8.25 31.20
C TRP A 4 -18.49 -9.15 30.33
N PHE A 5 -19.48 -9.78 30.98
CA PHE A 5 -20.60 -10.39 30.25
C PHE A 5 -21.59 -9.27 29.94
N SER A 6 -21.91 -9.12 28.66
CA SER A 6 -23.19 -8.59 28.22
C SER A 6 -24.25 -9.59 28.64
N ASP A 7 -24.85 -9.39 29.80
CA ASP A 7 -25.99 -10.17 30.26
C ASP A 7 -27.24 -9.63 29.57
N SER A 8 -27.41 -10.00 28.30
CA SER A 8 -28.70 -10.06 27.62
C SER A 8 -28.51 -10.82 26.32
N GLY A 9 -29.01 -12.05 26.29
CA GLY A 9 -29.24 -12.82 25.07
C GLY A 9 -30.36 -12.21 24.20
N GLN A 10 -30.37 -10.89 24.01
CA GLN A 10 -31.24 -10.25 23.05
C GLN A 10 -30.54 -10.25 21.69
N ARG A 11 -31.23 -10.80 20.69
CA ARG A 11 -30.95 -10.47 19.29
C ARG A 11 -31.13 -8.97 19.14
N VAL A 12 -30.02 -8.26 19.16
CA VAL A 12 -29.99 -6.81 18.95
C VAL A 12 -30.10 -6.57 17.45
N GLU A 13 -31.30 -6.19 17.04
CA GLU A 13 -31.54 -5.61 15.73
C GLU A 13 -30.78 -4.29 15.57
N VAL A 14 -30.37 -4.09 14.33
CA VAL A 14 -29.51 -3.01 13.86
C VAL A 14 -30.23 -1.67 13.99
N PHE A 15 -29.76 -0.81 14.90
CA PHE A 15 -30.00 0.63 14.79
C PHE A 15 -28.81 1.26 14.08
N ILE A 16 -28.85 1.26 12.74
CA ILE A 16 -28.13 2.26 11.94
C ILE A 16 -28.92 3.55 12.10
N PRO A 17 -28.34 4.66 12.59
CA PRO A 17 -29.01 5.94 12.48
C PRO A 17 -29.16 6.24 10.99
N SER A 18 -30.42 6.27 10.54
CA SER A 18 -30.91 6.61 9.20
C SER A 18 -30.74 5.57 8.08
N ARG A 19 -31.86 5.34 7.38
CA ARG A 19 -32.10 4.49 6.21
C ARG A 19 -31.29 4.86 4.93
N ARG A 20 -30.08 5.43 4.99
CA ARG A 20 -29.45 6.03 3.79
C ARG A 20 -28.15 5.44 3.27
N TRP A 21 -27.41 4.61 4.00
CA TRP A 21 -26.05 4.25 3.57
C TRP A 21 -25.93 2.79 3.12
N PHE A 22 -25.89 2.58 1.81
CA PHE A 22 -25.49 1.31 1.20
C PHE A 22 -23.98 1.12 1.36
N ARG A 23 -23.53 -0.08 1.73
CA ARG A 23 -22.10 -0.40 1.72
C ARG A 23 -21.56 -0.29 0.29
N PRO A 24 -20.58 0.58 0.04
CA PRO A 24 -20.01 0.71 -1.30
C PRO A 24 -19.17 -0.54 -1.62
N LEU A 25 -19.28 -1.04 -2.86
CA LEU A 25 -18.49 -2.19 -3.31
C LEU A 25 -17.15 -1.70 -3.87
N MET A 26 -16.08 -1.98 -3.12
CA MET A 26 -14.71 -1.55 -3.42
C MET A 26 -14.04 -2.34 -4.54
N GLY A 27 -12.98 -1.73 -5.08
CA GLY A 27 -11.98 -2.43 -5.87
C GLY A 27 -12.28 -2.49 -7.36
N ARG A 28 -12.91 -1.48 -7.96
CA ARG A 28 -12.97 -1.40 -9.43
C ARG A 28 -11.57 -1.16 -10.00
N CYS A 29 -11.26 -1.80 -11.13
CA CYS A 29 -10.00 -1.55 -11.83
C CYS A 29 -9.99 -0.13 -12.44
N CYS A 30 -8.86 0.32 -12.98
CA CYS A 30 -8.81 1.64 -13.61
C CYS A 30 -9.50 1.65 -14.98
N GLN A 31 -10.40 2.60 -15.17
CA GLN A 31 -11.11 2.79 -16.44
C GLN A 31 -10.17 3.24 -17.56
N ALA A 32 -9.18 4.09 -17.26
CA ALA A 32 -8.23 4.58 -18.26
C ALA A 32 -7.27 3.48 -18.75
N CYS A 33 -6.73 2.68 -17.82
CA CYS A 33 -5.76 1.63 -18.15
C CYS A 33 -6.40 0.32 -18.64
N THR A 34 -7.61 -0.01 -18.16
CA THR A 34 -8.24 -1.31 -18.40
C THR A 34 -9.76 -1.19 -18.68
N PRO A 35 -10.18 -0.45 -19.71
CA PRO A 35 -11.61 -0.18 -19.98
C PRO A 35 -12.46 -1.43 -20.23
N ARG A 36 -11.95 -2.42 -20.99
CA ARG A 36 -12.66 -3.67 -21.28
C ARG A 36 -12.85 -4.51 -20.03
N SER A 37 -11.82 -4.58 -19.19
CA SER A 37 -11.92 -5.29 -17.90
C SER A 37 -12.85 -4.55 -16.94
N TRP A 38 -12.88 -3.22 -16.99
CA TRP A 38 -13.75 -2.35 -16.17
C TRP A 38 -15.23 -2.61 -16.42
N ASP A 39 -15.65 -2.66 -17.69
CA ASP A 39 -17.04 -2.94 -18.08
C ASP A 39 -17.46 -4.40 -17.84
N GLY A 40 -16.51 -5.33 -17.93
CA GLY A 40 -16.83 -6.74 -18.08
C GLY A 40 -17.27 -7.47 -16.80
N PHE A 41 -16.61 -7.21 -15.67
CA PHE A 41 -16.70 -8.10 -14.50
C PHE A 41 -17.51 -7.54 -13.33
N TYR A 42 -17.76 -6.23 -13.31
CA TYR A 42 -18.48 -5.58 -12.23
C TYR A 42 -19.99 -5.57 -12.45
N HIS A 43 -20.77 -5.99 -11.45
CA HIS A 43 -22.23 -5.94 -11.49
C HIS A 43 -22.80 -5.39 -10.17
N THR A 44 -23.84 -4.56 -10.26
CA THR A 44 -24.50 -3.94 -9.09
C THR A 44 -25.10 -4.95 -8.11
N ARG A 45 -25.47 -6.15 -8.57
CA ARG A 45 -25.99 -7.24 -7.71
C ARG A 45 -24.91 -7.88 -6.81
N LEU A 46 -23.64 -7.55 -6.99
CA LEU A 46 -22.57 -8.14 -6.18
C LEU A 46 -22.56 -7.60 -4.75
N SER A 47 -22.96 -6.34 -4.54
CA SER A 47 -23.01 -5.73 -3.21
C SER A 47 -24.06 -6.36 -2.28
N SER A 48 -25.10 -7.00 -2.83
CA SER A 48 -26.15 -7.64 -2.04
C SER A 48 -25.80 -9.05 -1.56
N LEU A 49 -24.68 -9.64 -2.00
CA LEU A 49 -24.32 -11.03 -1.67
C LEU A 49 -23.71 -11.18 -0.25
N GLY A 50 -23.40 -10.06 0.42
CA GLY A 50 -22.97 -10.02 1.81
C GLY A 50 -21.61 -10.70 2.08
N PHE A 51 -21.34 -10.94 3.37
CA PHE A 51 -20.08 -11.47 3.86
C PHE A 51 -20.19 -12.94 4.26
N ARG A 52 -19.11 -13.69 4.10
CA ARG A 52 -18.95 -15.04 4.64
C ARG A 52 -17.77 -15.09 5.57
N SER A 53 -17.93 -15.67 6.74
CA SER A 53 -16.78 -16.03 7.55
C SER A 53 -16.18 -17.35 7.05
N ALA A 54 -14.91 -17.34 6.64
CA ALA A 54 -14.21 -18.54 6.16
C ALA A 54 -13.86 -19.52 7.29
N THR A 55 -13.77 -19.04 8.53
CA THR A 55 -13.53 -19.86 9.73
C THR A 55 -14.79 -20.56 10.24
N TRP A 56 -15.98 -20.11 9.81
CA TRP A 56 -17.25 -20.69 10.21
C TRP A 56 -17.68 -21.75 9.19
N VAL A 57 -17.25 -22.99 9.43
CA VAL A 57 -17.67 -24.16 8.65
C VAL A 57 -18.84 -24.85 9.35
N THR A 58 -20.02 -24.82 8.73
CA THR A 58 -21.23 -25.49 9.25
C THR A 58 -21.49 -26.80 8.52
N GLU A 59 -22.51 -27.55 8.96
CA GLU A 59 -22.94 -28.77 8.26
C GLU A 59 -23.37 -28.50 6.81
N GLU A 60 -23.87 -27.29 6.51
CA GLU A 60 -24.36 -26.88 5.19
C GLU A 60 -23.23 -26.85 4.13
N ASP A 61 -21.99 -26.66 4.58
CA ASP A 61 -20.81 -26.67 3.71
C ASP A 61 -20.34 -28.09 3.38
N THR A 62 -20.89 -29.10 4.05
CA THR A 62 -20.55 -30.50 3.85
C THR A 62 -21.70 -31.25 3.17
N ARG A 63 -21.38 -32.29 2.39
CA ARG A 63 -22.40 -33.14 1.73
C ARG A 63 -23.17 -34.03 2.70
N TYR A 64 -22.77 -34.07 3.98
CA TYR A 64 -23.29 -34.99 4.99
C TYR A 64 -24.06 -34.19 6.05
N ARG A 65 -25.02 -34.82 6.73
CA ARG A 65 -25.79 -34.21 7.83
C ARG A 65 -25.81 -35.15 9.03
N GLY A 66 -25.68 -34.64 10.25
CA GLY A 66 -25.83 -35.43 11.48
C GLY A 66 -24.90 -35.05 12.62
N TRP A 67 -25.15 -35.56 13.83
CA TRP A 67 -24.41 -35.17 15.04
C TRP A 67 -22.88 -35.37 14.95
N LEU A 68 -22.43 -36.48 14.35
CA LEU A 68 -21.00 -36.73 14.09
C LEU A 68 -20.41 -35.73 13.08
N VAL A 69 -21.20 -35.33 12.09
CA VAL A 69 -20.79 -34.33 11.08
C VAL A 69 -20.58 -32.97 11.75
N ARG A 70 -21.38 -32.58 12.75
CA ARG A 70 -21.15 -31.33 13.52
C ARG A 70 -19.79 -31.28 14.22
N ARG A 71 -19.29 -32.44 14.67
CA ARG A 71 -17.98 -32.52 15.35
C ARG A 71 -16.80 -32.62 14.39
N ILE A 72 -17.03 -33.19 13.22
CA ILE A 72 -15.98 -33.50 12.22
C ILE A 72 -16.14 -32.61 10.96
N CYS A 73 -17.01 -31.60 10.97
CA CYS A 73 -17.36 -30.76 9.81
C CYS A 73 -16.12 -30.13 9.17
N CYS A 74 -15.18 -29.65 9.98
CA CYS A 74 -13.91 -29.10 9.51
C CYS A 74 -13.09 -30.11 8.70
N VAL A 75 -13.01 -31.36 9.15
CA VAL A 75 -12.23 -32.41 8.47
C VAL A 75 -12.95 -32.84 7.19
N LEU A 76 -14.27 -33.00 7.25
CA LEU A 76 -15.09 -33.38 6.09
C LEU A 76 -15.10 -32.29 5.02
N ALA A 77 -15.16 -31.02 5.42
CA ALA A 77 -15.07 -29.88 4.52
C ALA A 77 -13.72 -29.86 3.79
N VAL A 78 -12.61 -29.91 4.53
CA VAL A 78 -11.25 -29.92 3.94
C VAL A 78 -11.03 -31.15 3.06
N GLY A 79 -11.56 -32.32 3.44
CA GLY A 79 -11.51 -33.54 2.63
C GLY A 79 -12.32 -33.45 1.34
N SER A 80 -13.37 -32.63 1.32
CA SER A 80 -14.26 -32.43 0.16
C SER A 80 -13.77 -31.39 -0.84
N TRP A 81 -12.78 -30.58 -0.47
CA TRP A 81 -12.22 -29.55 -1.34
C TRP A 81 -11.52 -30.20 -2.55
N LYS A 82 -11.97 -29.80 -3.74
CA LYS A 82 -11.43 -30.30 -5.01
C LYS A 82 -10.03 -29.75 -5.19
N VAL A 83 -9.05 -30.65 -5.32
CA VAL A 83 -7.68 -30.27 -5.66
C VAL A 83 -7.54 -30.36 -7.16
N LEU A 84 -7.43 -29.20 -7.82
CA LEU A 84 -7.11 -29.17 -9.25
C LEU A 84 -5.61 -29.46 -9.39
N THR A 85 -5.27 -30.71 -9.66
CA THR A 85 -3.89 -31.17 -9.86
C THR A 85 -3.44 -30.77 -11.26
N ASN A 86 -2.76 -29.63 -11.39
CA ASN A 86 -2.14 -29.24 -12.65
C ASN A 86 -0.61 -29.17 -12.59
N THR A 87 0.04 -29.59 -11.49
CA THR A 87 1.50 -29.63 -11.46
C THR A 87 1.99 -30.74 -12.37
N PRO A 88 2.68 -30.44 -13.50
CA PRO A 88 3.24 -31.49 -14.33
C PRO A 88 4.35 -32.20 -13.55
N GLY A 89 4.35 -33.53 -13.57
CA GLY A 89 5.48 -34.33 -13.04
C GLY A 89 6.81 -33.97 -13.72
N ASP A 90 6.73 -33.47 -14.96
CA ASP A 90 7.87 -33.16 -15.83
C ASP A 90 8.34 -31.70 -15.75
N LEU A 91 7.98 -30.95 -14.70
CA LEU A 91 8.34 -29.52 -14.55
C LEU A 91 9.84 -29.28 -14.77
N LEU A 92 10.67 -30.15 -14.21
CA LEU A 92 12.12 -30.06 -14.36
C LEU A 92 12.56 -30.22 -15.82
N GLU A 93 12.03 -31.22 -16.51
CA GLU A 93 12.40 -31.50 -17.91
C GLU A 93 11.96 -30.36 -18.82
N ARG A 94 10.81 -29.74 -18.54
CA ARG A 94 10.30 -28.57 -19.26
C ARG A 94 11.14 -27.32 -19.02
N VAL A 95 11.60 -27.09 -17.79
CA VAL A 95 12.49 -25.95 -17.48
C VAL A 95 13.86 -26.15 -18.13
N CYS A 96 14.43 -27.37 -18.06
CA CYS A 96 15.71 -27.69 -18.69
C CYS A 96 15.66 -27.68 -20.23
N SER A 97 14.49 -27.93 -20.82
CA SER A 97 14.29 -27.87 -22.28
C SER A 97 13.98 -26.46 -22.80
N ASN A 98 13.80 -25.47 -21.92
CA ASN A 98 13.53 -24.10 -22.34
C ASN A 98 14.78 -23.48 -22.99
N LYS A 99 14.60 -22.85 -24.16
CA LYS A 99 15.67 -22.23 -24.95
C LYS A 99 16.51 -21.24 -24.12
N ARG A 100 15.87 -20.38 -23.31
CA ARG A 100 16.57 -19.40 -22.46
C ARG A 100 17.58 -20.06 -21.51
N VAL A 101 17.21 -21.19 -20.92
CA VAL A 101 18.08 -21.94 -19.99
C VAL A 101 19.18 -22.64 -20.76
N GLN A 102 18.88 -23.18 -21.95
CA GLN A 102 19.88 -23.82 -22.81
C GLN A 102 20.91 -22.83 -23.35
N ASP A 103 20.48 -21.62 -23.74
CA ASP A 103 21.35 -20.59 -24.28
C ASP A 103 22.33 -20.08 -23.22
N VAL A 104 21.85 -19.83 -21.99
CA VAL A 104 22.70 -19.44 -20.84
C VAL A 104 23.58 -20.61 -20.37
N ALA A 105 23.06 -21.84 -20.43
CA ALA A 105 23.87 -23.02 -20.14
C ALA A 105 24.99 -23.22 -21.17
N ALA A 106 24.71 -22.93 -22.45
CA ALA A 106 25.67 -23.03 -23.55
C ALA A 106 26.72 -21.91 -23.51
N SER A 107 26.35 -20.68 -23.14
CA SER A 107 27.30 -19.58 -22.97
C SER A 107 28.30 -19.86 -21.83
N GLN A 108 27.84 -20.47 -20.73
CA GLN A 108 28.73 -20.97 -19.67
C GLN A 108 29.57 -22.19 -20.08
N ALA A 109 29.20 -22.91 -21.15
CA ALA A 109 29.87 -24.12 -21.62
C ALA A 109 31.10 -23.86 -22.50
N CYS A 110 31.28 -22.63 -23.01
CA CYS A 110 32.24 -22.31 -24.06
C CYS A 110 33.74 -22.47 -23.68
N GLY A 111 34.05 -23.01 -22.49
CA GLY A 111 35.39 -23.30 -22.00
C GLY A 111 35.70 -24.76 -21.64
N CYS A 112 34.78 -25.74 -21.76
CA CYS A 112 35.03 -27.12 -21.33
C CYS A 112 34.62 -28.17 -22.38
N ARG A 113 35.63 -28.87 -22.93
CA ARG A 113 35.49 -29.92 -23.97
C ARG A 113 35.01 -31.23 -23.33
N GLY A 114 33.70 -31.44 -23.24
CA GLY A 114 33.09 -32.67 -22.73
C GLY A 114 31.56 -32.60 -22.57
N ASP A 115 30.82 -32.78 -23.67
CA ASP A 115 29.39 -32.43 -23.77
C ASP A 115 28.45 -33.16 -22.79
N SER A 116 28.68 -34.44 -22.48
CA SER A 116 27.74 -35.22 -21.65
C SER A 116 27.86 -34.95 -20.14
N LYS A 117 29.09 -34.85 -19.62
CA LYS A 117 29.34 -34.56 -18.19
C LYS A 117 28.95 -33.13 -17.84
N PHE A 118 29.18 -32.18 -18.75
CA PHE A 118 28.81 -30.78 -18.54
C PHE A 118 27.28 -30.60 -18.55
N GLN A 119 26.56 -31.23 -19.48
CA GLN A 119 25.09 -31.21 -19.48
C GLN A 119 24.51 -31.80 -18.19
N GLN A 120 25.11 -32.87 -17.65
CA GLN A 120 24.72 -33.45 -16.37
C GLN A 120 24.92 -32.44 -15.23
N GLN A 121 26.08 -31.78 -15.18
CA GLN A 121 26.42 -30.79 -14.16
C GLN A 121 25.53 -29.54 -14.23
N CYS A 122 25.17 -29.09 -15.43
CA CYS A 122 24.23 -27.99 -15.63
C CYS A 122 22.82 -28.39 -15.16
N LYS A 123 22.35 -29.59 -15.51
CA LYS A 123 21.08 -30.14 -15.01
C LYS A 123 21.05 -30.20 -13.48
N GLU A 124 22.13 -30.62 -12.84
CA GLU A 124 22.27 -30.62 -11.38
C GLU A 124 22.23 -29.20 -10.77
N LYS A 125 22.86 -28.22 -11.42
CA LYS A 125 22.78 -26.81 -11.01
C LYS A 125 21.35 -26.27 -11.13
N VAL A 126 20.68 -26.52 -12.25
CA VAL A 126 19.27 -26.12 -12.49
C VAL A 126 18.35 -26.81 -11.48
N LEU A 127 18.57 -28.10 -11.20
CA LEU A 127 17.89 -28.86 -10.16
C LEU A 127 18.06 -28.23 -8.78
N GLY A 128 19.29 -27.84 -8.41
CA GLY A 128 19.56 -27.19 -7.12
C GLY A 128 18.83 -25.85 -6.99
N ILE A 129 18.81 -25.06 -8.06
CA ILE A 129 18.08 -23.78 -8.09
C ILE A 129 16.58 -24.03 -8.01
N LEU A 130 16.03 -24.95 -8.81
CA LEU A 130 14.60 -25.26 -8.84
C LEU A 130 14.11 -25.85 -7.51
N ALA A 131 14.90 -26.72 -6.88
CA ALA A 131 14.62 -27.24 -5.53
C ALA A 131 14.67 -26.13 -4.46
N GLY A 132 15.48 -25.09 -4.70
CA GLY A 132 15.47 -23.87 -3.90
C GLY A 132 14.20 -23.04 -4.08
N ILE A 133 13.63 -23.01 -5.30
CA ILE A 133 12.43 -22.23 -5.65
C ILE A 133 11.16 -22.93 -5.15
N GLN A 134 10.97 -24.21 -5.49
CA GLN A 134 9.71 -24.91 -5.25
C GLN A 134 9.96 -26.36 -4.78
N ALA A 135 9.24 -26.78 -3.75
CA ALA A 135 9.14 -28.19 -3.37
C ALA A 135 7.91 -28.85 -4.04
N PRO A 136 7.92 -30.19 -4.23
CA PRO A 136 6.74 -30.91 -4.70
C PRO A 136 5.58 -30.76 -3.71
N LEU A 137 4.36 -30.60 -4.23
CA LEU A 137 3.18 -30.49 -3.38
C LEU A 137 2.88 -31.83 -2.71
N CYS A 138 2.74 -31.81 -1.39
CA CYS A 138 2.28 -32.97 -0.65
C CYS A 138 0.81 -32.77 -0.27
N LEU A 139 -0.10 -33.29 -1.10
CA LEU A 139 -1.55 -33.21 -0.89
C LEU A 139 -2.05 -33.61 0.52
N PRO A 140 -1.60 -34.73 1.12
CA PRO A 140 -2.06 -35.09 2.47
C PRO A 140 -1.56 -34.10 3.52
N MET A 141 -0.32 -33.62 3.40
CA MET A 141 0.21 -32.56 4.29
C MET A 141 -0.55 -31.25 4.09
N LEU A 142 -0.87 -30.87 2.85
CA LEU A 142 -1.67 -29.68 2.57
C LEU A 142 -3.04 -29.76 3.26
N ARG A 143 -3.75 -30.89 3.12
CA ARG A 143 -5.05 -31.08 3.80
C ARG A 143 -4.92 -31.02 5.32
N LEU A 144 -3.91 -31.68 5.89
CA LEU A 144 -3.66 -31.64 7.34
C LEU A 144 -3.37 -30.21 7.81
N CYS A 145 -2.51 -29.49 7.10
CA CYS A 145 -2.14 -28.12 7.42
C CYS A 145 -3.31 -27.16 7.23
N CYS A 146 -4.14 -27.30 6.20
CA CYS A 146 -5.36 -26.50 6.03
C CYS A 146 -6.37 -26.74 7.14
N TRP A 147 -6.53 -27.99 7.59
CA TRP A 147 -7.37 -28.30 8.75
C TRP A 147 -6.81 -27.69 10.05
N ALA A 148 -5.51 -27.81 10.28
CA ALA A 148 -4.84 -27.21 11.44
C ALA A 148 -4.94 -25.67 11.39
N LEU A 149 -4.77 -25.08 10.21
CA LEU A 149 -4.85 -23.65 9.98
C LEU A 149 -6.27 -23.11 10.16
N LEU A 150 -7.31 -23.85 9.73
CA LEU A 150 -8.70 -23.51 10.03
C LEU A 150 -8.91 -23.42 11.54
N ARG A 151 -8.47 -24.43 12.30
CA ARG A 151 -8.58 -24.42 13.77
C ARG A 151 -7.78 -23.27 14.39
N PHE A 152 -6.57 -23.04 13.90
CA PHE A 152 -5.72 -21.96 14.34
C PHE A 152 -6.37 -20.59 14.12
N LEU A 153 -6.86 -20.32 12.91
CA LEU A 153 -7.53 -19.06 12.55
C LEU A 153 -8.83 -18.85 13.33
N SER A 154 -9.62 -19.92 13.55
CA SER A 154 -10.84 -19.86 14.38
C SER A 154 -10.56 -19.55 15.85
N CYS A 155 -9.35 -19.84 16.34
CA CYS A 155 -8.94 -19.49 17.70
C CYS A 155 -8.31 -18.09 17.77
N LEU A 156 -7.56 -17.68 16.75
CA LEU A 156 -6.92 -16.36 16.72
C LEU A 156 -7.91 -15.21 16.49
N PHE A 157 -8.82 -15.39 15.54
CA PHE A 157 -9.74 -14.35 15.09
C PHE A 157 -11.18 -14.72 15.42
N PHE A 158 -11.96 -13.72 15.83
CA PHE A 158 -13.41 -13.87 16.01
C PHE A 158 -14.10 -14.20 14.69
N SER A 159 -13.69 -13.54 13.60
CA SER A 159 -14.14 -13.85 12.26
C SER A 159 -13.09 -13.50 11.22
N VAL A 160 -12.92 -14.38 10.23
CA VAL A 160 -12.19 -14.07 8.99
C VAL A 160 -13.22 -13.84 7.89
N GLN A 161 -13.43 -12.60 7.48
CA GLN A 161 -14.50 -12.21 6.56
C GLN A 161 -13.99 -12.12 5.12
N LEU A 162 -14.79 -12.66 4.21
CA LEU A 162 -14.60 -12.55 2.77
C LEU A 162 -15.91 -12.05 2.13
N HIS A 163 -15.82 -11.06 1.25
CA HIS A 163 -16.99 -10.56 0.54
C HIS A 163 -17.42 -11.54 -0.58
N ARG A 164 -18.64 -12.08 -0.49
CA ARG A 164 -19.11 -13.11 -1.43
C ARG A 164 -19.23 -12.58 -2.85
N GLY A 165 -19.64 -11.32 -3.01
CA GLY A 165 -19.75 -10.70 -4.33
C GLY A 165 -18.40 -10.49 -5.02
N GLN A 166 -17.34 -10.21 -4.26
CA GLN A 166 -16.00 -10.04 -4.82
C GLN A 166 -15.43 -11.39 -5.26
N LEU A 167 -15.67 -12.43 -4.45
CA LEU A 167 -15.31 -13.79 -4.82
C LEU A 167 -16.07 -14.29 -6.07
N ASP A 168 -17.39 -14.05 -6.13
CA ASP A 168 -18.21 -14.45 -7.27
C ASP A 168 -17.77 -13.73 -8.56
N MET A 169 -17.36 -12.47 -8.47
CA MET A 169 -16.75 -11.73 -9.57
C MET A 169 -15.49 -12.43 -10.11
N VAL A 170 -14.56 -12.85 -9.23
CA VAL A 170 -13.36 -13.58 -9.64
C VAL A 170 -13.71 -14.94 -10.25
N LEU A 171 -14.63 -15.69 -9.63
CA LEU A 171 -15.08 -16.99 -10.15
C LEU A 171 -15.76 -16.86 -11.53
N ARG A 172 -16.53 -15.80 -11.76
CA ARG A 172 -17.11 -15.50 -13.07
C ARG A 172 -16.04 -15.16 -14.10
N ALA A 173 -15.01 -14.40 -13.74
CA ALA A 173 -13.90 -14.08 -14.63
C ALA A 173 -13.17 -15.35 -15.09
N VAL A 174 -12.90 -16.28 -14.17
CA VAL A 174 -12.31 -17.59 -14.48
C VAL A 174 -13.20 -18.41 -15.41
N ARG A 175 -14.53 -18.38 -15.22
CA ARG A 175 -15.48 -19.11 -16.09
C ARG A 175 -15.60 -18.50 -17.48
N ARG A 176 -15.53 -17.17 -17.62
CA ARG A 176 -15.65 -16.47 -18.91
C ARG A 176 -14.42 -16.57 -19.79
N LYS A 177 -13.23 -16.61 -19.19
CA LYS A 177 -11.96 -16.80 -19.90
C LYS A 177 -11.34 -18.15 -19.52
N PRO A 178 -11.94 -19.29 -19.94
CA PRO A 178 -11.39 -20.60 -19.63
C PRO A 178 -10.04 -20.75 -20.30
N GLY A 179 -8.97 -20.74 -19.50
CA GLY A 179 -7.61 -20.97 -19.97
C GLY A 179 -6.61 -19.84 -19.72
N VAL A 180 -7.07 -18.70 -19.20
CA VAL A 180 -6.19 -17.61 -18.74
C VAL A 180 -5.77 -17.86 -17.28
N PRO A 181 -4.45 -17.85 -16.95
CA PRO A 181 -3.98 -18.01 -15.58
C PRO A 181 -4.35 -16.83 -14.69
N LEU A 182 -4.46 -17.10 -13.39
CA LEU A 182 -4.87 -16.14 -12.37
C LEU A 182 -3.69 -15.79 -11.47
N VAL A 183 -3.41 -14.50 -11.31
CA VAL A 183 -2.35 -14.00 -10.43
C VAL A 183 -2.95 -13.01 -9.43
N PHE A 184 -2.82 -13.30 -8.15
CA PHE A 184 -3.25 -12.43 -7.06
C PHE A 184 -2.11 -11.53 -6.64
N LEU A 185 -2.36 -10.22 -6.58
CA LEU A 185 -1.40 -9.21 -6.19
C LEU A 185 -1.84 -8.61 -4.84
N SER A 186 -1.21 -9.01 -3.75
CA SER A 186 -1.67 -8.70 -2.39
C SER A 186 -0.82 -7.66 -1.69
N THR A 187 -1.45 -6.84 -0.84
CA THR A 187 -0.75 -6.13 0.25
C THR A 187 -0.17 -7.14 1.26
N HIS A 188 0.87 -6.77 2.00
CA HIS A 188 1.54 -7.65 2.97
C HIS A 188 1.65 -6.94 4.32
N LYS A 189 0.67 -7.23 5.20
CA LYS A 189 0.57 -6.68 6.55
C LYS A 189 1.15 -7.62 7.60
N SER A 190 1.20 -8.92 7.31
CA SER A 190 1.72 -9.95 8.22
C SER A 190 2.25 -11.17 7.46
N GLN A 191 3.25 -11.86 8.03
CA GLN A 191 3.70 -13.18 7.57
C GLN A 191 2.58 -14.22 7.55
N LEU A 192 1.50 -14.02 8.33
CA LEU A 192 0.32 -14.88 8.29
C LEU A 192 -0.45 -14.75 6.97
N ASP A 193 -0.30 -13.64 6.23
CA ASP A 193 -1.07 -13.34 5.01
C ASP A 193 -0.91 -14.42 3.95
N GLY A 194 0.31 -14.96 3.78
CA GLY A 194 0.57 -16.05 2.84
C GLY A 194 -0.22 -17.32 3.17
N LEU A 195 -0.28 -17.68 4.45
CA LEU A 195 -1.06 -18.83 4.91
C LEU A 195 -2.56 -18.55 4.84
N LEU A 196 -2.99 -17.35 5.24
CA LEU A 196 -4.37 -16.91 5.22
C LEU A 196 -4.92 -16.94 3.79
N LEU A 197 -4.22 -16.32 2.83
CA LEU A 197 -4.67 -16.25 1.45
C LEU A 197 -4.61 -17.64 0.79
N SER A 198 -3.60 -18.46 1.13
CA SER A 198 -3.57 -19.87 0.69
C SER A 198 -4.80 -20.65 1.14
N PHE A 199 -5.15 -20.51 2.42
CA PHE A 199 -6.33 -21.14 2.99
C PHE A 199 -7.62 -20.64 2.34
N LEU A 200 -7.77 -19.33 2.18
CA LEU A 200 -8.97 -18.73 1.59
C LEU A 200 -9.16 -19.20 0.14
N LEU A 201 -8.16 -19.05 -0.71
CA LEU A 201 -8.24 -19.45 -2.12
C LEU A 201 -8.52 -20.95 -2.27
N PHE A 202 -7.88 -21.79 -1.44
CA PHE A 202 -8.10 -23.22 -1.46
C PHE A 202 -9.51 -23.60 -0.98
N SER A 203 -10.01 -22.96 0.09
CA SER A 203 -11.36 -23.19 0.62
C SER A 203 -12.47 -22.83 -0.36
N GLN A 204 -12.24 -21.86 -1.23
CA GLN A 204 -13.21 -21.41 -2.24
C GLN A 204 -13.10 -22.17 -3.57
N GLY A 205 -12.18 -23.14 -3.67
CA GLY A 205 -12.01 -23.97 -4.87
C GLY A 205 -11.30 -23.27 -6.03
N LEU A 206 -10.53 -22.21 -5.76
CA LEU A 206 -9.72 -21.52 -6.78
C LEU A 206 -8.40 -22.26 -7.09
N GLY A 207 -8.12 -23.37 -6.39
CA GLY A 207 -6.90 -24.16 -6.53
C GLY A 207 -5.94 -23.96 -5.36
N VAL A 208 -4.79 -24.64 -5.41
CA VAL A 208 -3.70 -24.47 -4.44
C VAL A 208 -2.80 -23.34 -4.95
N PRO A 209 -2.80 -22.16 -4.31
CA PRO A 209 -1.97 -21.06 -4.78
C PRO A 209 -0.50 -21.29 -4.49
N ARG A 210 0.32 -20.86 -5.44
CA ARG A 210 1.76 -20.68 -5.28
C ARG A 210 2.00 -19.33 -4.64
N VAL A 211 2.47 -19.30 -3.40
CA VAL A 211 2.67 -18.05 -2.66
C VAL A 211 4.13 -17.66 -2.71
N THR A 212 4.44 -16.51 -3.29
CA THR A 212 5.81 -15.98 -3.30
C THR A 212 6.23 -15.57 -1.90
N VAL A 213 7.38 -16.04 -1.46
CA VAL A 213 8.01 -15.65 -0.20
C VAL A 213 9.19 -14.74 -0.54
N GLY A 214 9.20 -13.53 0.03
CA GLY A 214 10.29 -12.56 -0.11
C GLY A 214 11.53 -12.95 0.72
N ASN A 215 12.20 -11.94 1.30
CA ASN A 215 13.50 -12.06 1.98
C ASN A 215 13.45 -12.75 3.36
N LEU A 216 12.56 -13.73 3.55
CA LEU A 216 12.41 -14.45 4.81
C LEU A 216 13.51 -15.50 4.98
N THR A 217 14.34 -15.31 5.99
CA THR A 217 15.33 -16.29 6.42
C THR A 217 14.63 -17.42 7.17
N CYS A 218 14.35 -18.52 6.47
CA CYS A 218 13.71 -19.70 7.06
C CYS A 218 14.72 -20.82 7.31
N SER A 219 14.53 -21.55 8.41
CA SER A 219 15.24 -22.82 8.63
C SER A 219 14.91 -23.83 7.50
N PRO A 220 15.82 -24.72 7.08
CA PRO A 220 15.59 -25.64 5.97
C PRO A 220 14.32 -26.50 6.13
N ARG A 221 14.01 -26.91 7.36
CA ARG A 221 12.79 -27.68 7.67
C ARG A 221 11.52 -26.85 7.50
N LEU A 222 11.53 -25.58 7.91
CA LEU A 222 10.41 -24.67 7.70
C LEU A 222 10.23 -24.39 6.21
N ARG A 223 11.34 -24.15 5.49
CA ARG A 223 11.35 -23.94 4.04
C ARG A 223 10.75 -25.14 3.30
N ALA A 224 11.14 -26.36 3.67
CA ALA A 224 10.57 -27.58 3.10
C ALA A 224 9.07 -27.71 3.39
N LEU A 225 8.63 -27.44 4.63
CA LEU A 225 7.21 -27.47 4.99
C LEU A 225 6.40 -26.45 4.19
N LEU A 226 6.83 -25.20 4.16
CA LEU A 226 6.18 -24.13 3.40
C LEU A 226 6.17 -24.45 1.89
N GLY A 227 7.28 -24.98 1.37
CA GLY A 227 7.35 -25.44 -0.02
C GLY A 227 6.32 -26.52 -0.35
N CYS A 228 6.14 -27.50 0.54
CA CYS A 228 5.11 -28.54 0.41
C CYS A 228 3.68 -27.98 0.43
N LEU A 229 3.48 -26.81 1.06
CA LEU A 229 2.21 -26.09 1.13
C LEU A 229 1.95 -25.16 -0.07
N GLY A 230 2.93 -25.01 -0.97
CA GLY A 230 2.83 -24.15 -2.14
C GLY A 230 3.64 -22.86 -2.07
N ALA A 231 4.45 -22.64 -1.04
CA ALA A 231 5.36 -21.50 -0.99
C ALA A 231 6.44 -21.62 -2.08
N VAL A 232 6.73 -20.48 -2.71
CA VAL A 232 7.76 -20.33 -3.74
C VAL A 232 8.75 -19.28 -3.26
N PHE A 233 10.02 -19.64 -3.21
CA PHE A 233 11.06 -18.76 -2.69
C PHE A 233 11.83 -18.12 -3.84
N LEU A 234 12.11 -16.83 -3.73
CA LEU A 234 13.01 -16.15 -4.66
C LEU A 234 14.44 -16.73 -4.48
N PRO A 235 15.16 -17.09 -5.56
CA PRO A 235 16.54 -17.55 -5.43
C PRO A 235 17.42 -16.43 -4.86
N THR A 236 18.17 -16.72 -3.80
CA THR A 236 19.09 -15.78 -3.11
C THR A 236 20.12 -15.15 -4.07
N ARG A 237 20.42 -15.82 -5.20
CA ARG A 237 21.31 -15.30 -6.23
C ARG A 237 20.65 -14.29 -7.16
N VAL A 238 19.32 -14.22 -7.29
CA VAL A 238 18.64 -13.15 -8.06
C VAL A 238 18.68 -11.82 -7.30
N GLU A 239 18.67 -11.87 -5.97
CA GLU A 239 18.90 -10.70 -5.09
C GLU A 239 20.34 -10.15 -5.21
N GLN A 240 21.30 -11.02 -5.54
CA GLN A 240 22.73 -10.68 -5.70
C GLN A 240 23.18 -10.50 -7.17
N ALA A 241 22.44 -11.06 -8.12
CA ALA A 241 22.74 -11.10 -9.56
C ALA A 241 22.64 -9.74 -10.27
N LEU A 242 22.07 -8.73 -9.63
CA LEU A 242 22.12 -7.35 -10.11
C LEU A 242 23.56 -6.77 -10.07
N SER A 243 24.56 -7.54 -9.62
CA SER A 243 25.94 -7.07 -9.44
C SER A 243 27.08 -7.94 -10.02
N ASP A 244 26.88 -9.20 -10.43
CA ASP A 244 27.97 -10.06 -10.93
C ASP A 244 27.56 -10.98 -12.10
N GLN A 245 28.50 -11.26 -13.02
CA GLN A 245 28.31 -12.01 -14.28
C GLN A 245 27.90 -13.49 -14.12
N ASP A 246 27.85 -14.03 -12.89
CA ASP A 246 27.38 -15.39 -12.59
C ASP A 246 25.86 -15.47 -12.29
N GLY A 247 25.14 -14.35 -12.41
CA GLY A 247 23.74 -14.18 -12.04
C GLY A 247 22.68 -14.53 -13.08
N GLU A 248 23.06 -14.79 -14.34
CA GLU A 248 22.10 -14.97 -15.45
C GLU A 248 21.31 -16.29 -15.37
N LEU A 249 21.95 -17.37 -14.91
CA LEU A 249 21.32 -18.70 -14.86
C LEU A 249 20.12 -18.75 -13.88
N PRO A 250 20.21 -18.25 -12.62
CA PRO A 250 19.06 -18.15 -11.72
C PRO A 250 17.90 -17.32 -12.30
N VAL A 251 18.18 -16.22 -13.00
CA VAL A 251 17.16 -15.37 -13.63
C VAL A 251 16.46 -16.11 -14.76
N ALA A 252 17.21 -16.82 -15.61
CA ALA A 252 16.65 -17.63 -16.70
C ALA A 252 15.80 -18.80 -16.18
N VAL A 253 16.24 -19.46 -15.10
CA VAL A 253 15.49 -20.54 -14.44
C VAL A 253 14.20 -20.00 -13.81
N LEU A 254 14.24 -18.84 -13.14
CA LEU A 254 13.06 -18.20 -12.57
C LEU A 254 12.05 -17.81 -13.65
N ALA A 255 12.49 -17.21 -14.76
CA ALA A 255 11.62 -16.85 -15.86
C ALA A 255 10.94 -18.08 -16.48
N SER A 256 11.72 -19.14 -16.72
CA SER A 256 11.20 -20.41 -17.26
C SER A 256 10.23 -21.10 -16.31
N TYR A 257 10.50 -21.02 -15.01
CA TYR A 257 9.61 -21.54 -13.96
C TYR A 257 8.27 -20.80 -13.95
N VAL A 258 8.29 -19.46 -13.96
CA VAL A 258 7.06 -18.65 -13.95
C VAL A 258 6.22 -18.92 -15.20
N GLU A 259 6.84 -19.01 -16.38
CA GLU A 259 6.14 -19.39 -17.60
C GLU A 259 5.41 -20.74 -17.47
N GLU A 260 6.06 -21.74 -16.87
CA GLU A 260 5.45 -23.08 -16.73
C GLU A 260 4.35 -23.12 -15.66
N VAL A 261 4.48 -22.34 -14.58
CA VAL A 261 3.41 -22.12 -13.60
C VAL A 261 2.18 -21.48 -14.26
N LEU A 262 2.40 -20.50 -15.13
CA LEU A 262 1.32 -19.86 -15.89
C LEU A 262 0.70 -20.81 -16.93
N ARG A 263 1.50 -21.58 -17.68
CA ARG A 263 0.99 -22.59 -18.65
C ARG A 263 0.19 -23.69 -17.95
N SER A 264 0.63 -24.12 -16.76
CA SER A 264 -0.12 -25.08 -15.93
C SER A 264 -1.33 -24.47 -15.22
N ARG A 265 -1.57 -23.16 -15.37
CA ARG A 265 -2.73 -22.43 -14.83
C ARG A 265 -2.85 -22.56 -13.31
N GLN A 266 -1.71 -22.64 -12.62
CA GLN A 266 -1.69 -22.61 -11.17
C GLN A 266 -1.87 -21.16 -10.69
N PRO A 267 -2.73 -20.90 -9.70
CA PRO A 267 -2.89 -19.55 -9.17
C PRO A 267 -1.58 -19.12 -8.48
N LEU A 268 -1.08 -17.94 -8.80
CA LEU A 268 0.13 -17.37 -8.18
C LEU A 268 -0.28 -16.20 -7.29
N VAL A 269 0.31 -16.10 -6.09
CA VAL A 269 0.12 -14.97 -5.18
C VAL A 269 1.46 -14.25 -5.06
N VAL A 270 1.47 -12.97 -5.43
CA VAL A 270 2.63 -12.07 -5.31
C VAL A 270 2.33 -10.99 -4.27
N PHE A 271 3.22 -10.80 -3.31
CA PHE A 271 3.13 -9.70 -2.35
C PHE A 271 3.81 -8.44 -2.91
N LEU A 272 3.06 -7.34 -3.00
CA LEU A 272 3.51 -6.09 -3.62
C LEU A 272 4.34 -5.22 -2.68
N GLU A 273 4.05 -5.24 -1.38
CA GLU A 273 4.77 -4.49 -0.35
C GLU A 273 5.43 -5.43 0.66
N GLU A 274 6.30 -4.88 1.50
CA GLU A 274 6.86 -5.59 2.66
C GLU A 274 6.28 -5.03 3.96
N PRO A 275 6.12 -5.83 5.03
CA PRO A 275 5.55 -5.34 6.29
C PRO A 275 6.46 -4.29 6.96
N SER A 276 7.74 -4.30 6.60
CA SER A 276 8.78 -3.35 6.99
C SER A 276 8.71 -2.03 6.22
N ALA A 277 8.11 -1.96 5.03
CA ALA A 277 8.08 -0.77 4.20
C ALA A 277 6.70 -0.64 3.54
N PRO A 278 5.66 -0.27 4.30
CA PRO A 278 4.31 -0.11 3.76
C PRO A 278 4.28 0.96 2.67
N TRP A 279 3.34 0.84 1.73
CA TRP A 279 3.11 1.80 0.63
C TRP A 279 4.18 1.85 -0.46
N HIS A 280 5.28 1.12 -0.33
CA HIS A 280 6.31 1.00 -1.35
C HIS A 280 6.24 -0.34 -2.08
N LEU A 281 6.42 -0.28 -3.40
CA LEU A 281 6.62 -1.48 -4.20
C LEU A 281 7.96 -2.13 -3.85
N SER A 282 7.92 -3.37 -3.36
CA SER A 282 9.09 -4.09 -2.89
C SER A 282 9.99 -4.56 -4.06
N GLY A 283 11.29 -4.73 -3.78
CA GLY A 283 12.24 -5.32 -4.72
C GLY A 283 11.83 -6.74 -5.17
N PRO A 284 11.47 -7.64 -4.24
CA PRO A 284 10.97 -8.96 -4.59
C PRO A 284 9.71 -8.92 -5.47
N ALA A 285 8.78 -7.99 -5.23
CA ALA A 285 7.60 -7.83 -6.09
C ALA A 285 8.00 -7.54 -7.54
N ARG A 286 8.93 -6.61 -7.76
CA ARG A 286 9.45 -6.32 -9.12
C ARG A 286 10.09 -7.55 -9.77
N ALA A 287 10.88 -8.31 -8.99
CA ALA A 287 11.54 -9.52 -9.48
C ALA A 287 10.54 -10.62 -9.90
N TRP A 288 9.36 -10.70 -9.27
CA TRP A 288 8.28 -11.60 -9.67
C TRP A 288 7.43 -11.05 -10.82
N LEU A 289 7.18 -9.74 -10.85
CA LEU A 289 6.37 -9.09 -11.89
C LEU A 289 7.08 -9.03 -13.24
N ALA A 290 8.41 -8.89 -13.27
CA ALA A 290 9.17 -8.84 -14.53
C ALA A 290 9.02 -10.11 -15.39
N PRO A 291 9.21 -11.34 -14.86
CA PRO A 291 8.90 -12.57 -15.59
C PRO A 291 7.45 -12.68 -16.08
N LEU A 292 6.47 -12.20 -15.30
CA LEU A 292 5.06 -12.21 -15.70
C LEU A 292 4.81 -11.30 -16.91
N TYR A 293 5.40 -10.10 -16.89
CA TYR A 293 5.34 -9.17 -18.02
C TYR A 293 6.02 -9.75 -19.27
N ARG A 294 7.24 -10.29 -19.13
CA ARG A 294 7.97 -10.94 -20.24
C ARG A 294 7.18 -12.10 -20.85
N ALA A 295 6.53 -12.93 -20.02
CA ALA A 295 5.75 -14.06 -20.51
C ALA A 295 4.58 -13.64 -21.42
N VAL A 296 3.94 -12.49 -21.15
CA VAL A 296 2.87 -11.94 -22.00
C VAL A 296 3.45 -11.23 -23.22
N ARG A 297 4.50 -10.42 -23.04
CA ARG A 297 5.18 -9.70 -24.13
C ARG A 297 5.73 -10.64 -25.19
N ASP A 298 6.39 -11.72 -24.76
CA ASP A 298 7.04 -12.70 -25.63
C ASP A 298 6.02 -13.70 -26.22
N GLY A 299 4.72 -13.57 -25.90
CA GLY A 299 3.64 -14.43 -26.40
C GLY A 299 3.65 -15.86 -25.85
N ALA A 300 4.43 -16.14 -24.79
CA ALA A 300 4.48 -17.45 -24.15
C ALA A 300 3.14 -17.84 -23.49
N VAL A 301 2.38 -16.82 -23.05
CA VAL A 301 1.04 -16.93 -22.50
C VAL A 301 0.16 -15.84 -23.13
N PRO A 302 -1.07 -16.14 -23.58
CA PRO A 302 -1.88 -15.19 -24.34
C PRO A 302 -2.32 -13.97 -23.51
N ASP A 303 -2.69 -14.17 -22.25
CA ASP A 303 -3.14 -13.12 -21.32
C ASP A 303 -2.96 -13.64 -19.88
N ILE A 304 -2.97 -12.74 -18.90
CA ILE A 304 -2.96 -13.06 -17.46
C ILE A 304 -4.03 -12.20 -16.78
N LEU A 305 -4.87 -12.82 -15.94
CA LEU A 305 -5.82 -12.08 -15.10
C LEU A 305 -5.16 -11.75 -13.76
N LEU A 306 -4.98 -10.45 -13.51
CA LEU A 306 -4.44 -9.92 -12.27
C LEU A 306 -5.57 -9.52 -11.33
N VAL A 307 -5.49 -9.95 -10.06
CA VAL A 307 -6.49 -9.65 -9.02
C VAL A 307 -5.79 -8.96 -7.84
N PRO A 308 -5.95 -7.64 -7.66
CA PRO A 308 -5.49 -6.97 -6.46
C PRO A 308 -6.23 -7.48 -5.21
N VAL A 309 -5.52 -7.66 -4.10
CA VAL A 309 -6.05 -8.18 -2.83
C VAL A 309 -5.67 -7.27 -1.69
N GLY A 310 -6.69 -6.73 -1.00
CA GLY A 310 -6.52 -5.96 0.23
C GLY A 310 -6.75 -6.83 1.47
N ILE A 311 -5.91 -6.67 2.49
CA ILE A 311 -6.05 -7.40 3.77
C ILE A 311 -6.10 -6.40 4.92
N ALA A 312 -7.15 -6.49 5.73
CA ALA A 312 -7.38 -5.66 6.90
C ALA A 312 -7.44 -6.50 8.18
N TYR A 313 -6.71 -6.06 9.21
CA TYR A 313 -6.72 -6.67 10.53
C TYR A 313 -7.09 -5.64 11.60
N ASP A 314 -7.89 -6.06 12.58
CA ASP A 314 -8.05 -5.31 13.84
C ASP A 314 -6.71 -5.23 14.56
N ARG A 315 -6.00 -6.37 14.67
CA ARG A 315 -4.62 -6.44 15.19
C ARG A 315 -3.74 -7.36 14.37
N THR A 316 -2.58 -6.87 13.93
CA THR A 316 -1.64 -7.67 13.13
C THR A 316 -0.91 -8.72 13.97
N PRO A 317 -0.86 -10.00 13.53
CA PRO A 317 -0.28 -11.08 14.34
C PRO A 317 1.25 -11.10 14.41
N ASP A 318 1.94 -10.45 13.47
CA ASP A 318 3.41 -10.44 13.34
C ASP A 318 4.18 -9.77 14.49
N ARG A 319 3.55 -8.86 15.22
CA ARG A 319 4.23 -8.07 16.26
C ARG A 319 4.82 -8.94 17.37
N PHE A 320 4.27 -10.12 17.60
CA PHE A 320 4.66 -11.01 18.68
C PHE A 320 5.84 -11.95 18.37
N CYS A 321 6.30 -11.99 17.12
CA CYS A 321 7.61 -12.54 16.81
C CYS A 321 8.76 -11.56 17.12
N ARG A 322 8.47 -10.26 17.33
CA ARG A 322 9.46 -9.20 17.58
C ARG A 322 9.52 -8.68 19.02
N ASP A 323 8.49 -8.90 19.83
CA ASP A 323 8.50 -8.56 21.26
C ASP A 323 9.44 -9.50 22.05
N GLY A 324 10.74 -9.21 22.01
CA GLY A 324 11.74 -9.79 22.93
C GLY A 324 12.97 -10.43 22.29
N ALA A 325 13.17 -10.33 20.98
CA ALA A 325 14.42 -10.74 20.34
C ALA A 325 14.90 -9.62 19.43
N GLU A 326 16.16 -9.24 19.61
CA GLU A 326 16.93 -8.46 18.63
C GLU A 326 16.67 -8.98 17.21
N PRO A 327 16.82 -8.16 16.16
CA PRO A 327 16.96 -8.65 14.79
C PRO A 327 18.29 -9.39 14.67
N SER A 328 18.47 -10.47 15.42
CA SER A 328 19.49 -11.44 15.14
C SER A 328 19.15 -12.04 13.78
N ALA A 329 20.15 -12.12 12.91
CA ALA A 329 20.09 -12.78 11.61
C ALA A 329 19.85 -14.30 11.73
N GLN A 330 19.18 -14.76 12.81
CA GLN A 330 18.85 -16.15 13.03
C GLN A 330 17.60 -16.52 12.22
N PRO A 331 17.67 -17.62 11.46
CA PRO A 331 16.56 -18.04 10.62
C PRO A 331 15.35 -18.43 11.49
N LEU A 332 14.16 -18.05 11.05
CA LEU A 332 12.89 -18.48 11.63
C LEU A 332 12.84 -20.03 11.67
N GLY A 333 12.92 -20.56 12.89
CA GLY A 333 12.85 -21.99 13.16
C GLY A 333 11.41 -22.47 13.24
N LEU A 334 11.12 -23.70 12.79
CA LEU A 334 9.80 -24.33 12.98
C LEU A 334 9.33 -24.27 14.44
N ARG A 335 10.24 -24.53 15.39
CA ARG A 335 9.93 -24.48 16.82
C ARG A 335 9.56 -23.07 17.28
N ALA A 336 10.27 -22.05 16.80
CA ALA A 336 9.97 -20.65 17.10
C ALA A 336 8.60 -20.25 16.53
N CYS A 337 8.29 -20.64 15.29
CA CYS A 337 6.98 -20.40 14.69
C CYS A 337 5.85 -21.11 15.45
N LEU A 338 6.03 -22.39 15.81
CA LEU A 338 5.04 -23.13 16.59
C LEU A 338 4.82 -22.51 17.98
N TRP A 339 5.90 -22.07 18.62
CA TRP A 339 5.80 -21.44 19.93
C TRP A 339 5.16 -20.05 19.87
N ALA A 340 5.48 -19.26 18.84
CA ALA A 340 4.79 -18.00 18.55
C ALA A 340 3.30 -18.23 18.27
N ALA A 341 2.96 -19.26 17.50
CA ALA A 341 1.58 -19.67 17.25
C ALA A 341 0.85 -20.05 18.56
N CYS A 342 1.48 -20.85 19.43
CA CYS A 342 0.91 -21.19 20.74
C CYS A 342 0.68 -19.97 21.62
N ARG A 343 1.61 -18.99 21.62
CA ARG A 343 1.43 -17.72 22.34
C ARG A 343 0.31 -16.87 21.75
N ALA A 344 0.20 -16.84 20.43
CA ALA A 344 -0.85 -16.12 19.72
C ALA A 344 -2.24 -16.71 20.04
N LEU A 345 -2.37 -18.03 20.15
CA LEU A 345 -3.63 -18.69 20.52
C LEU A 345 -4.19 -18.25 21.89
N CYS A 346 -3.34 -17.78 22.80
CA CYS A 346 -3.75 -17.26 24.11
C CYS A 346 -4.22 -15.80 24.05
N ARG A 347 -4.27 -15.17 22.87
CA ARG A 347 -4.59 -13.75 22.67
C ARG A 347 -5.69 -13.58 21.63
N CYS A 348 -6.47 -12.52 21.78
CA CYS A 348 -7.52 -12.16 20.83
C CYS A 348 -6.98 -11.16 19.81
N PHE A 349 -7.07 -11.48 18.51
CA PHE A 349 -6.64 -10.61 17.41
C PHE A 349 -7.80 -9.87 16.72
N GLY A 350 -9.03 -10.06 17.21
CA GLY A 350 -10.22 -9.39 16.68
C GLY A 350 -10.67 -10.04 15.37
N CYS A 351 -11.04 -9.22 14.39
CA CYS A 351 -11.45 -9.70 13.06
C CYS A 351 -10.35 -9.47 12.01
N ALA A 352 -10.33 -10.36 11.02
CA ALA A 352 -9.57 -10.20 9.79
C ALA A 352 -10.54 -10.13 8.61
N ARG A 353 -10.28 -9.27 7.64
CA ARG A 353 -11.08 -9.15 6.43
C ARG A 353 -10.17 -9.15 5.21
N VAL A 354 -10.56 -9.91 4.20
CA VAL A 354 -9.86 -9.99 2.91
C VAL A 354 -10.83 -9.55 1.83
N ASP A 355 -10.41 -8.57 1.04
CA ASP A 355 -11.20 -7.98 -0.03
C ASP A 355 -10.48 -8.20 -1.37
N LEU A 356 -11.22 -8.71 -2.37
CA LEU A 356 -10.70 -8.98 -3.72
C LEU A 356 -11.20 -7.88 -4.66
N ALA A 357 -10.27 -7.19 -5.32
CA ALA A 357 -10.59 -6.22 -6.35
C ALA A 357 -10.97 -6.90 -7.67
N GLN A 358 -11.43 -6.09 -8.61
CA GLN A 358 -11.85 -6.49 -9.94
C GLN A 358 -10.66 -7.08 -10.72
N PRO A 359 -10.81 -8.31 -11.27
CA PRO A 359 -9.79 -8.88 -12.13
C PRO A 359 -9.62 -8.03 -13.39
N PHE A 360 -8.37 -7.76 -13.76
CA PHE A 360 -8.05 -7.07 -15.01
C PHE A 360 -7.02 -7.83 -15.85
N SER A 361 -7.08 -7.66 -17.16
CA SER A 361 -6.16 -8.27 -18.12
C SER A 361 -4.82 -7.53 -18.14
N LEU A 362 -3.72 -8.27 -17.99
CA LEU A 362 -2.37 -7.73 -18.15
C LEU A 362 -2.10 -7.30 -19.59
N GLN A 363 -2.55 -8.08 -20.58
CA GLN A 363 -2.35 -7.74 -21.99
C GLN A 363 -3.03 -6.41 -22.34
N GLU A 364 -4.24 -6.18 -21.82
CA GLU A 364 -4.97 -4.93 -21.97
C GLU A 364 -4.20 -3.74 -21.36
N PHE A 365 -3.71 -3.90 -20.13
CA PHE A 365 -2.95 -2.88 -19.43
C PHE A 365 -1.69 -2.49 -20.21
N VAL A 366 -0.93 -3.48 -20.70
CA VAL A 366 0.30 -3.26 -21.47
C VAL A 366 -0.02 -2.53 -22.78
N ALA A 367 -1.01 -3.01 -23.55
CA ALA A 367 -1.40 -2.38 -24.81
C ALA A 367 -1.80 -0.91 -24.65
N LYS A 368 -2.51 -0.56 -23.58
CA LYS A 368 -2.92 0.83 -23.30
C LYS A 368 -1.80 1.69 -22.76
N SER A 369 -0.97 1.15 -21.87
CA SER A 369 0.14 1.91 -21.28
C SER A 369 1.17 2.35 -22.32
N LEU A 370 1.43 1.55 -23.36
CA LEU A 370 2.30 1.92 -24.49
C LEU A 370 1.76 3.13 -25.28
N ILE A 371 0.44 3.28 -25.37
CA ILE A 371 -0.20 4.40 -26.08
C ILE A 371 -0.11 5.71 -25.27
N CYS A 372 -0.14 5.62 -23.94
CA CYS A 372 -0.09 6.79 -23.04
C CYS A 372 1.33 7.16 -22.57
N GLN A 373 2.39 6.58 -23.15
CA GLN A 373 3.77 6.89 -22.76
C GLN A 373 4.23 8.32 -23.16
N SER A 374 3.47 9.02 -24.00
CA SER A 374 3.85 10.35 -24.52
C SER A 374 3.66 11.52 -23.54
N SER A 375 3.09 11.32 -22.35
CA SER A 375 2.71 12.42 -21.44
C SER A 375 3.36 12.39 -20.06
N MET A 376 4.38 11.56 -19.83
CA MET A 376 5.06 11.52 -18.52
C MET A 376 6.27 12.43 -18.52
N GLY A 377 6.09 13.66 -18.01
CA GLY A 377 7.18 14.54 -17.61
C GLY A 377 8.06 13.87 -16.55
N LYS A 378 9.36 14.18 -16.54
CA LYS A 378 10.31 13.65 -15.55
C LYS A 378 10.02 14.27 -14.17
N PRO A 379 9.53 13.52 -13.18
CA PRO A 379 9.12 14.09 -11.89
C PRO A 379 10.30 14.48 -10.98
N LEU A 380 11.53 14.10 -11.31
CA LEU A 380 12.68 14.17 -10.40
C LEU A 380 13.55 15.43 -10.57
N GLU A 381 13.59 16.00 -11.78
CA GLU A 381 14.38 17.21 -12.08
C GLU A 381 13.68 18.49 -11.57
N GLU A 382 12.37 18.44 -11.32
CA GLU A 382 11.53 19.58 -10.93
C GLU A 382 11.51 19.84 -9.40
N LEU A 383 11.64 18.81 -8.57
CA LEU A 383 11.65 18.97 -7.10
C LEU A 383 12.95 19.58 -6.57
N LEU A 384 14.08 19.24 -7.19
CA LEU A 384 15.41 19.63 -6.70
C LEU A 384 15.60 21.16 -6.65
N PRO A 385 15.25 21.94 -7.69
CA PRO A 385 15.29 23.41 -7.63
C PRO A 385 14.47 23.99 -6.48
N THR A 386 13.24 23.49 -6.28
CA THR A 386 12.32 23.92 -5.23
C THR A 386 12.86 23.66 -3.82
N ILE A 387 13.40 22.45 -3.58
CA ILE A 387 14.01 22.08 -2.29
C ILE A 387 15.26 22.93 -1.99
N LEU A 388 16.00 23.35 -3.02
CA LEU A 388 17.26 24.10 -2.87
C LEU A 388 17.08 25.62 -2.84
N GLY A 389 15.85 26.10 -3.05
CA GLY A 389 15.51 27.53 -3.08
C GLY A 389 15.97 28.26 -4.34
N MET A 390 16.18 27.54 -5.45
CA MET A 390 16.51 28.13 -6.75
C MET A 390 15.19 28.46 -7.46
N LEU A 391 14.87 29.75 -7.62
CA LEU A 391 13.73 30.17 -8.43
C LEU A 391 13.96 29.71 -9.88
N SER A 392 13.11 28.82 -10.40
CA SER A 392 13.02 28.62 -11.84
C SER A 392 12.30 29.83 -12.44
N SER A 393 13.01 30.62 -13.25
CA SER A 393 12.36 31.37 -14.33
C SER A 393 11.47 30.39 -15.10
N GLN A 394 10.20 30.76 -15.33
CA GLN A 394 9.29 30.00 -16.19
C GLN A 394 10.03 29.50 -17.44
N PRO A 395 9.92 28.23 -17.83
CA PRO A 395 10.11 27.90 -19.22
C PRO A 395 8.86 28.35 -19.96
N ASP A 396 8.98 29.42 -20.72
CA ASP A 396 7.96 29.83 -21.68
C ASP A 396 7.62 28.65 -22.59
N TYR A 397 6.37 28.17 -22.52
CA TYR A 397 5.80 27.28 -23.53
C TYR A 397 5.55 28.10 -24.79
N SER A 398 6.60 28.36 -25.56
CA SER A 398 6.52 28.93 -26.89
C SER A 398 7.23 28.02 -27.88
N ARG A 399 6.43 27.18 -28.54
CA ARG A 399 6.64 26.57 -29.86
C ARG A 399 8.10 26.32 -30.27
N ALA A 400 8.56 25.09 -30.05
CA ALA A 400 9.61 24.48 -30.86
C ALA A 400 9.23 23.02 -31.13
N ASP A 401 8.37 22.84 -32.14
CA ASP A 401 8.22 21.56 -32.85
C ASP A 401 9.55 21.30 -33.58
N GLY A 402 10.45 20.58 -32.91
CA GLY A 402 11.67 20.03 -33.49
C GLY A 402 11.61 18.50 -33.44
N PRO A 403 12.15 17.78 -34.44
CA PRO A 403 11.98 16.34 -34.55
C PRO A 403 12.53 15.65 -33.31
N GLU A 404 11.62 14.98 -32.60
CA GLU A 404 11.85 14.17 -31.41
C GLU A 404 13.10 13.28 -31.58
N HIS A 405 14.19 13.64 -30.92
CA HIS A 405 15.25 12.68 -30.65
C HIS A 405 14.69 11.67 -29.65
N ARG A 406 14.14 10.57 -30.18
CA ARG A 406 13.95 9.32 -29.45
C ARG A 406 15.32 8.89 -28.91
N MET A 407 15.65 9.34 -27.71
CA MET A 407 16.71 8.76 -26.91
C MET A 407 16.37 7.28 -26.80
N THR A 408 17.18 6.42 -27.42
CA THR A 408 17.00 4.96 -27.38
C THR A 408 17.16 4.51 -25.93
N THR A 409 16.05 4.46 -25.20
CA THR A 409 15.96 3.78 -23.92
C THR A 409 16.38 2.34 -24.13
N SER A 410 17.28 1.82 -23.28
CA SER A 410 17.60 0.40 -23.31
C SER A 410 16.32 -0.40 -23.08
N SER A 411 16.13 -1.49 -23.82
CA SER A 411 14.97 -2.40 -23.71
C SER A 411 14.67 -2.81 -22.25
N GLU A 412 15.71 -2.89 -21.42
CA GLU A 412 15.62 -3.21 -20.00
C GLU A 412 15.00 -2.08 -19.16
N ALA A 413 15.30 -0.81 -19.46
CA ALA A 413 14.76 0.34 -18.72
C ALA A 413 13.25 0.53 -18.99
N GLU A 414 12.81 0.28 -20.22
CA GLU A 414 11.38 0.29 -20.58
C GLU A 414 10.62 -0.81 -19.83
N GLU A 415 11.23 -2.00 -19.75
CA GLU A 415 10.66 -3.12 -19.01
C GLU A 415 10.52 -2.79 -17.52
N GLU A 416 11.57 -2.27 -16.89
CA GLU A 416 11.55 -1.91 -15.47
C GLU A 416 10.50 -0.83 -15.17
N MET A 417 10.37 0.17 -16.05
CA MET A 417 9.35 1.21 -15.95
C MET A 417 7.94 0.63 -16.03
N MET A 418 7.68 -0.28 -16.97
CA MET A 418 6.38 -0.92 -17.15
C MET A 418 6.01 -1.81 -15.96
N VAL A 419 6.96 -2.59 -15.46
CA VAL A 419 6.80 -3.43 -14.27
C VAL A 419 6.51 -2.58 -13.03
N THR A 420 7.23 -1.47 -12.87
CA THR A 420 7.01 -0.55 -11.74
C THR A 420 5.65 0.13 -11.83
N LYS A 421 5.24 0.58 -13.02
CA LYS A 421 3.91 1.17 -13.24
C LYS A 421 2.79 0.17 -12.94
N LEU A 422 2.91 -1.06 -13.41
CA LEU A 422 1.96 -2.15 -13.11
C LEU A 422 1.89 -2.44 -11.62
N GLY A 423 3.04 -2.58 -10.95
CA GLY A 423 3.12 -2.89 -9.53
C GLY A 423 2.51 -1.79 -8.66
N LEU A 424 2.81 -0.52 -8.94
CA LEU A 424 2.22 0.62 -8.23
C LEU A 424 0.72 0.74 -8.46
N HIS A 425 0.24 0.49 -9.69
CA HIS A 425 -1.18 0.51 -9.98
C HIS A 425 -1.93 -0.59 -9.22
N ALA A 426 -1.41 -1.81 -9.23
CA ALA A 426 -1.98 -2.92 -8.48
C ALA A 426 -1.91 -2.70 -6.97
N LEU A 427 -0.85 -2.07 -6.46
CA LEU A 427 -0.70 -1.75 -5.04
C LEU A 427 -1.72 -0.71 -4.60
N SER A 428 -1.90 0.35 -5.39
CA SER A 428 -2.91 1.38 -5.15
C SER A 428 -4.33 0.79 -5.17
N ASP A 429 -4.65 -0.05 -6.14
CA ASP A 429 -5.94 -0.76 -6.20
C ASP A 429 -6.14 -1.72 -5.02
N ALA A 430 -5.08 -2.42 -4.56
CA ALA A 430 -5.14 -3.32 -3.42
C ALA A 430 -5.34 -2.57 -2.08
N ILE A 431 -4.69 -1.42 -1.91
CA ILE A 431 -4.85 -0.55 -0.75
C ILE A 431 -6.26 0.05 -0.72
N ALA A 432 -6.73 0.59 -1.85
CA ALA A 432 -8.07 1.17 -1.96
C ALA A 432 -9.18 0.12 -1.77
N CYS A 433 -8.91 -1.15 -2.09
CA CYS A 433 -9.85 -2.24 -1.87
C CYS A 433 -9.96 -2.67 -0.39
N SER A 434 -8.92 -2.41 0.41
CA SER A 434 -8.85 -2.87 1.81
C SER A 434 -9.84 -2.13 2.69
N ALA A 435 -10.68 -2.87 3.43
CA ALA A 435 -11.62 -2.28 4.37
C ALA A 435 -10.95 -1.64 5.61
N VAL A 436 -11.59 -0.61 6.17
CA VAL A 436 -11.14 0.04 7.41
C VAL A 436 -11.68 -0.68 8.64
N THR A 437 -10.82 -0.93 9.62
CA THR A 437 -11.22 -1.54 10.89
C THR A 437 -11.68 -0.54 11.95
N ALA A 438 -12.49 -1.00 12.90
CA ALA A 438 -12.93 -0.16 14.03
C ALA A 438 -11.73 0.28 14.88
N VAL A 439 -10.74 -0.60 15.03
CA VAL A 439 -9.47 -0.28 15.70
C VAL A 439 -8.71 0.80 14.94
N GLY A 440 -8.69 0.74 13.60
CA GLY A 440 -8.12 1.80 12.76
C GLY A 440 -8.75 3.18 12.99
N ILE A 441 -10.09 3.28 12.97
CA ILE A 441 -10.84 4.53 13.24
C ILE A 441 -10.54 5.08 14.63
N THR A 442 -10.68 4.25 15.66
CA THR A 442 -10.39 4.68 17.03
C THR A 442 -8.93 5.12 17.20
N SER A 443 -7.99 4.43 16.54
CA SER A 443 -6.57 4.78 16.64
C SER A 443 -6.24 6.09 15.94
N ALA A 444 -6.83 6.35 14.77
CA ALA A 444 -6.71 7.63 14.08
C ALA A 444 -7.29 8.79 14.91
N LEU A 445 -8.44 8.58 15.55
CA LEU A 445 -9.03 9.59 16.43
C LEU A 445 -8.15 9.87 17.64
N LEU A 446 -7.64 8.85 18.32
CA LEU A 446 -6.77 9.00 19.48
C LEU A 446 -5.41 9.63 19.11
N LEU A 447 -4.90 9.38 17.90
CA LEU A 447 -3.60 9.90 17.46
C LEU A 447 -3.68 11.32 16.88
N HIS A 448 -4.69 11.61 16.06
CA HIS A 448 -4.75 12.84 15.27
C HIS A 448 -5.68 13.90 15.86
N LYS A 449 -6.74 13.50 16.58
CA LYS A 449 -7.72 14.42 17.20
C LYS A 449 -7.56 14.52 18.72
N HIS A 450 -7.43 13.38 19.41
CA HIS A 450 -7.51 13.26 20.87
C HIS A 450 -6.22 12.75 21.53
N ARG A 451 -5.11 13.46 21.31
CA ARG A 451 -3.75 13.01 21.69
C ARG A 451 -3.54 12.75 23.19
N LYS A 452 -4.26 13.44 24.08
CA LYS A 452 -4.07 13.35 25.53
C LYS A 452 -5.15 12.49 26.19
N CYS A 453 -6.39 12.95 26.12
CA CYS A 453 -7.52 12.25 26.70
C CYS A 453 -8.83 12.61 25.99
N VAL A 454 -9.82 11.74 26.10
CA VAL A 454 -11.16 11.93 25.53
C VAL A 454 -12.22 11.22 26.38
N ARG A 455 -13.41 11.80 26.48
CA ARG A 455 -14.58 11.15 27.08
C ARG A 455 -15.16 10.11 26.13
N LEU A 456 -15.62 8.97 26.62
CA LEU A 456 -16.16 7.91 25.77
C LEU A 456 -17.36 8.39 24.94
N SER A 457 -18.24 9.22 25.52
CA SER A 457 -19.34 9.88 24.80
C SER A 457 -18.86 10.70 23.59
N GLN A 458 -17.84 11.54 23.78
CA GLN A 458 -17.22 12.33 22.71
C GLN A 458 -16.52 11.46 21.67
N LEU A 459 -15.77 10.44 22.12
CA LEU A 459 -15.10 9.49 21.24
C LEU A 459 -16.10 8.74 20.35
N MET A 460 -17.27 8.38 20.89
CA MET A 460 -18.33 7.75 20.11
C MET A 460 -18.89 8.70 19.04
N ALA A 461 -19.15 9.97 19.38
CA ALA A 461 -19.60 10.96 18.42
C ALA A 461 -18.58 11.17 17.29
N ASP A 462 -17.30 11.31 17.64
CA ASP A 462 -16.22 11.46 16.67
C ASP A 462 -15.97 10.20 15.84
N PHE A 463 -16.20 9.01 16.41
CA PHE A 463 -16.16 7.74 15.67
C PHE A 463 -17.27 7.68 14.63
N ALA A 464 -18.50 8.05 15.00
CA ALA A 464 -19.62 8.08 14.06
C ALA A 464 -19.35 9.06 12.92
N TRP A 465 -18.84 10.25 13.25
CA TRP A 465 -18.44 11.25 12.27
C TRP A 465 -17.38 10.71 11.30
N LEU A 466 -16.26 10.15 11.81
CA LEU A 466 -15.20 9.65 10.93
C LEU A 466 -15.67 8.45 10.09
N LEU A 467 -16.55 7.61 10.65
CA LEU A 467 -17.20 6.52 9.91
C LEU A 467 -18.06 7.06 8.76
N GLU A 468 -18.88 8.08 8.99
CA GLU A 468 -19.70 8.71 7.95
C GLU A 468 -18.81 9.30 6.84
N GLU A 469 -17.75 10.01 7.21
CA GLU A 469 -16.78 10.58 6.27
C GLU A 469 -16.04 9.50 5.44
N THR A 470 -15.74 8.33 6.03
CA THR A 470 -15.17 7.20 5.28
C THR A 470 -16.16 6.60 4.28
N LEU A 471 -17.44 6.47 4.65
CA LEU A 471 -18.47 5.92 3.78
C LEU A 471 -18.83 6.89 2.65
N LEU A 472 -18.86 8.21 2.92
CA LEU A 472 -19.06 9.26 1.93
C LEU A 472 -18.02 9.23 0.82
N ARG A 473 -16.77 8.91 1.17
CA ARG A 473 -15.65 8.72 0.23
C ARG A 473 -15.69 7.38 -0.49
N GLN A 474 -16.81 6.67 -0.44
CA GLN A 474 -16.99 5.35 -1.01
C GLN A 474 -15.88 4.40 -0.56
N HIS A 475 -15.63 4.28 0.74
CA HIS A 475 -14.77 3.24 1.31
C HIS A 475 -15.57 2.37 2.29
N ASP A 476 -15.32 1.05 2.30
CA ASP A 476 -16.05 0.11 3.16
C ASP A 476 -15.29 -0.19 4.47
N VAL A 477 -16.03 -0.67 5.47
CA VAL A 477 -15.53 -0.95 6.82
C VAL A 477 -15.66 -2.41 7.20
N SER A 478 -14.72 -2.96 7.96
CA SER A 478 -14.65 -4.39 8.29
C SER A 478 -15.66 -4.88 9.35
N PHE A 479 -16.46 -3.97 9.90
CA PHE A 479 -17.31 -4.23 11.06
C PHE A 479 -18.76 -3.81 10.82
N SER A 480 -19.66 -4.36 11.64
CA SER A 480 -21.06 -3.96 11.73
C SER A 480 -21.53 -4.14 13.18
N GLY A 481 -22.53 -3.38 13.61
CA GLY A 481 -23.09 -3.49 14.96
C GLY A 481 -23.29 -2.14 15.63
N GLN A 482 -23.58 -2.18 16.93
CA GLN A 482 -23.79 -0.98 17.73
C GLN A 482 -22.50 -0.20 17.94
N LEU A 483 -22.55 1.12 17.75
CA LEU A 483 -21.43 2.04 17.93
C LEU A 483 -20.71 1.85 19.27
N ARG A 484 -21.46 1.75 20.37
CA ARG A 484 -20.89 1.55 21.72
C ARG A 484 -20.06 0.27 21.82
N ALA A 485 -20.56 -0.84 21.26
CA ALA A 485 -19.87 -2.12 21.30
C ALA A 485 -18.59 -2.09 20.45
N LEU A 486 -18.62 -1.40 19.30
CA LEU A 486 -17.46 -1.24 18.42
C LEU A 486 -16.34 -0.42 19.06
N VAL A 487 -16.70 0.73 19.67
CA VAL A 487 -15.73 1.56 20.38
C VAL A 487 -15.15 0.80 21.58
N LEU A 488 -15.98 0.14 22.39
CA LEU A 488 -15.49 -0.68 23.51
C LEU A 488 -14.61 -1.84 23.06
N HIS A 489 -14.94 -2.52 21.96
CA HIS A 489 -14.08 -3.54 21.34
C HIS A 489 -12.73 -2.95 20.95
N SER A 490 -12.71 -1.81 20.26
CA SER A 490 -11.46 -1.15 19.87
C SER A 490 -10.60 -0.74 21.07
N LEU A 491 -11.21 -0.22 22.13
CA LEU A 491 -10.51 0.10 23.39
C LEU A 491 -9.98 -1.15 24.09
N ALA A 492 -10.70 -2.27 24.05
CA ALA A 492 -10.25 -3.55 24.59
C ALA A 492 -9.03 -4.10 23.83
N MET A 493 -9.00 -3.93 22.50
CA MET A 493 -7.86 -4.31 21.66
C MET A 493 -6.62 -3.44 21.95
N LEU A 494 -6.82 -2.14 22.21
CA LEU A 494 -5.78 -1.16 22.52
C LEU A 494 -5.42 -1.05 24.02
N ARG A 495 -5.96 -1.93 24.87
CA ARG A 495 -5.84 -1.84 26.35
C ARG A 495 -4.42 -1.72 26.91
N ALA A 496 -3.41 -2.19 26.18
CA ALA A 496 -2.01 -2.08 26.61
C ALA A 496 -1.51 -0.61 26.60
N HIS A 497 -2.11 0.21 25.73
CA HIS A 497 -1.67 1.57 25.42
C HIS A 497 -2.57 2.66 26.01
N LEU A 498 -3.69 2.26 26.62
CA LEU A 498 -4.70 3.16 27.15
C LEU A 498 -4.91 2.93 28.65
N THR A 499 -5.26 3.98 29.37
CA THR A 499 -5.78 3.91 30.73
C THR A 499 -7.21 4.43 30.76
N LEU A 500 -8.11 3.69 31.41
CA LEU A 500 -9.53 4.00 31.48
C LEU A 500 -9.89 4.39 32.91
N TYR A 501 -10.43 5.60 33.09
CA TYR A 501 -10.93 6.09 34.38
C TYR A 501 -12.45 6.20 34.36
N HIS A 502 -13.12 5.65 35.36
CA HIS A 502 -14.58 5.76 35.48
C HIS A 502 -14.94 7.05 36.22
N LEU A 503 -15.69 7.94 35.58
CA LEU A 503 -16.14 9.20 36.19
C LEU A 503 -17.44 8.97 36.95
N ALA A 504 -17.32 8.78 38.28
CA ALA A 504 -18.43 8.47 39.18
C ALA A 504 -19.65 9.42 39.11
N PRO A 505 -19.55 10.75 38.91
CA PRO A 505 -20.73 11.62 38.88
C PRO A 505 -21.50 11.64 37.54
N LEU A 506 -20.92 11.16 36.43
CA LEU A 506 -21.52 11.24 35.08
C LEU A 506 -21.80 9.86 34.44
N GLY A 507 -21.28 8.77 35.02
CA GLY A 507 -21.37 7.44 34.43
C GLY A 507 -20.60 7.27 33.12
N ASP A 508 -19.71 8.22 32.80
CA ASP A 508 -18.90 8.23 31.59
C ASP A 508 -17.46 7.74 31.86
N VAL A 509 -16.78 7.26 30.83
CA VAL A 509 -15.41 6.73 30.92
C VAL A 509 -14.45 7.71 30.27
N LEU A 510 -13.43 8.14 31.00
CA LEU A 510 -12.33 8.93 30.46
C LEU A 510 -11.25 7.98 29.91
N VAL A 511 -10.98 8.09 28.62
CA VAL A 511 -9.91 7.37 27.92
C VAL A 511 -8.68 8.27 27.91
N VAL A 512 -7.58 7.82 28.50
CA VAL A 512 -6.29 8.52 28.51
C VAL A 512 -5.29 7.72 27.69
N VAL A 513 -4.63 8.39 26.75
CA VAL A 513 -3.58 7.78 25.92
C VAL A 513 -2.26 7.84 26.68
N LYS A 514 -1.55 6.71 26.79
CA LYS A 514 -0.23 6.69 27.43
C LYS A 514 0.78 7.43 26.56
N ASP A 515 1.56 8.32 27.17
CA ASP A 515 2.66 9.01 26.50
C ASP A 515 3.90 8.11 26.43
N SER A 516 3.82 7.04 25.62
CA SER A 516 4.95 6.17 25.32
C SER A 516 5.18 6.09 23.82
N ALA A 517 6.45 6.01 23.41
CA ALA A 517 6.82 5.88 22.00
C ALA A 517 6.17 4.62 21.36
N GLU A 518 6.06 3.53 22.12
CA GLU A 518 5.38 2.30 21.71
C GLU A 518 3.88 2.51 21.45
N THR A 519 3.21 3.33 22.28
CA THR A 519 1.79 3.66 22.12
C THR A 519 1.57 4.51 20.87
N GLN A 520 2.35 5.57 20.70
CA GLN A 520 2.27 6.42 19.50
C GLN A 520 2.54 5.61 18.23
N TRP A 521 3.49 4.68 18.29
CA TRP A 521 3.81 3.77 17.20
C TRP A 521 2.66 2.81 16.88
N GLU A 522 2.08 2.13 17.88
CA GLU A 522 0.98 1.18 17.67
C GLU A 522 -0.25 1.88 17.11
N LEU A 523 -0.62 3.04 17.66
CA LEU A 523 -1.71 3.87 17.15
C LEU A 523 -1.42 4.33 15.71
N SER A 524 -0.19 4.77 15.43
CA SER A 524 0.22 5.18 14.07
C SER A 524 0.03 4.05 13.08
N CYS A 525 0.51 2.85 13.40
CA CYS A 525 0.34 1.69 12.54
C CYS A 525 -1.13 1.34 12.26
N HIS A 526 -2.02 1.41 13.26
CA HIS A 526 -3.45 1.17 13.05
C HIS A 526 -4.12 2.30 12.24
N SER A 527 -3.70 3.55 12.46
CA SER A 527 -4.20 4.72 11.73
C SER A 527 -3.84 4.70 10.24
N THR A 528 -2.80 3.96 9.82
CA THR A 528 -2.40 3.85 8.40
C THR A 528 -3.50 3.35 7.46
N GLN A 529 -4.53 2.66 7.97
CA GLN A 529 -5.68 2.21 7.18
C GLN A 529 -6.54 3.38 6.67
N ILE A 530 -6.50 4.52 7.37
CA ILE A 530 -7.32 5.71 7.10
C ILE A 530 -6.56 6.70 6.22
N VAL A 531 -5.23 6.70 6.27
CA VAL A 531 -4.40 7.68 5.56
C VAL A 531 -4.73 7.73 4.05
N PRO A 532 -4.77 6.62 3.30
CA PRO A 532 -5.05 6.66 1.86
C PRO A 532 -6.43 7.20 1.49
N ILE A 533 -7.40 7.12 2.40
CA ILE A 533 -8.80 7.56 2.17
C ILE A 533 -8.89 9.07 2.18
N PHE A 534 -8.12 9.71 3.05
CA PHE A 534 -8.15 11.15 3.29
C PHE A 534 -6.85 11.84 2.86
N ALA A 535 -5.98 11.13 2.14
CA ALA A 535 -4.65 11.64 1.80
C ALA A 535 -4.71 12.86 0.89
N SER A 536 -5.66 12.89 -0.07
CA SER A 536 -5.87 14.05 -0.95
C SER A 536 -6.13 15.33 -0.15
N GLU A 537 -7.09 15.28 0.76
CA GLU A 537 -7.50 16.39 1.61
C GLU A 537 -6.41 16.73 2.64
N ALA A 538 -5.68 15.73 3.12
CA ALA A 538 -4.55 15.94 4.02
C ALA A 538 -3.37 16.63 3.35
N VAL A 539 -3.06 16.29 2.09
CA VAL A 539 -2.07 17.02 1.28
C VAL A 539 -2.50 18.46 1.09
N GLY A 540 -3.76 18.67 0.70
CA GLY A 540 -4.35 20.00 0.57
C GLY A 540 -4.28 20.82 1.85
N ALA A 541 -4.67 20.25 2.99
CA ALA A 541 -4.62 20.91 4.30
C ALA A 541 -3.18 21.24 4.73
N CYS A 542 -2.22 20.34 4.47
CA CYS A 542 -0.80 20.60 4.71
C CYS A 542 -0.26 21.72 3.81
N ALA A 543 -0.70 21.82 2.56
CA ALA A 543 -0.33 22.90 1.64
C ALA A 543 -0.89 24.26 2.11
N ILE A 544 -2.18 24.31 2.50
CA ILE A 544 -2.81 25.50 3.11
C ILE A 544 -2.02 25.92 4.35
N ARG A 545 -1.68 24.96 5.23
CA ARG A 545 -0.88 25.25 6.43
C ARG A 545 0.49 25.83 6.09
N ALA A 546 1.19 25.29 5.10
CA ALA A 546 2.49 25.80 4.68
C ALA A 546 2.39 27.27 4.20
N LEU A 547 1.36 27.61 3.43
CA LEU A 547 1.13 28.99 2.99
C LEU A 547 0.77 29.91 4.17
N LEU A 548 -0.06 29.45 5.11
CA LEU A 548 -0.37 30.20 6.32
C LEU A 548 0.90 30.55 7.13
N LEU A 549 1.83 29.60 7.28
CA LEU A 549 3.10 29.83 7.98
C LEU A 549 4.00 30.85 7.26
N GLU A 550 3.97 30.88 5.92
CA GLU A 550 4.71 31.88 5.13
C GLU A 550 4.11 33.29 5.27
N LEU A 551 2.80 33.40 5.52
CA LEU A 551 2.08 34.66 5.71
C LEU A 551 2.14 35.20 7.14
N LEU A 552 2.32 34.35 8.16
CA LEU A 552 2.45 34.73 9.57
C LEU A 552 3.39 35.94 9.84
N PRO A 553 4.60 36.04 9.26
CA PRO A 553 5.48 37.19 9.52
C PRO A 553 4.98 38.52 8.96
N PHE A 554 4.01 38.51 8.03
CA PHE A 554 3.46 39.71 7.39
C PHE A 554 2.10 40.13 7.97
N VAL A 555 1.49 39.26 8.76
CA VAL A 555 0.17 39.43 9.34
C VAL A 555 0.35 39.71 10.85
N GLY A 556 0.17 40.96 11.27
CA GLY A 556 0.08 41.33 12.70
C GLY A 556 -1.10 40.65 13.41
N GLU A 557 -1.26 40.86 14.73
CA GLU A 557 -2.22 40.20 15.64
C GLU A 557 -3.31 39.33 14.98
N ALA A 558 -3.12 38.02 15.11
CA ALA A 558 -3.95 36.89 14.64
C ALA A 558 -5.33 37.25 14.06
N PRO A 559 -5.46 37.48 12.74
CA PRO A 559 -6.77 37.50 12.10
C PRO A 559 -7.40 36.11 12.17
N CYS A 560 -8.73 36.05 12.16
CA CYS A 560 -9.44 34.79 12.00
C CYS A 560 -8.98 34.11 10.69
N PRO A 561 -8.73 32.79 10.68
CA PRO A 561 -8.29 32.06 9.48
C PRO A 561 -9.26 32.22 8.31
N SER A 562 -10.51 32.58 8.59
CA SER A 562 -11.57 32.86 7.64
C SER A 562 -11.46 34.21 6.91
N SER A 563 -10.41 35.00 7.07
CA SER A 563 -10.19 36.25 6.30
C SER A 563 -9.00 36.19 5.33
N ILE A 564 -8.35 35.03 5.20
CA ILE A 564 -7.15 34.86 4.38
C ILE A 564 -7.54 34.20 3.06
N THR A 565 -7.14 34.82 1.96
CA THR A 565 -7.37 34.36 0.58
C THR A 565 -6.06 33.91 -0.06
N PHE A 566 -6.07 32.78 -0.77
CA PHE A 566 -4.91 32.23 -1.49
C PHE A 566 -5.18 32.26 -2.99
N SER A 567 -4.13 32.52 -3.77
CA SER A 567 -4.21 32.32 -5.23
C SER A 567 -4.23 30.82 -5.55
N GLU A 568 -4.97 30.44 -6.59
CA GLU A 568 -5.00 29.05 -7.08
C GLU A 568 -3.58 28.57 -7.44
N ASP A 569 -2.77 29.40 -8.08
CA ASP A 569 -1.41 29.05 -8.52
C ASP A 569 -0.47 28.71 -7.36
N GLU A 570 -0.48 29.51 -6.28
CA GLU A 570 0.37 29.26 -5.10
C GLU A 570 -0.03 27.96 -4.38
N LEU A 571 -1.34 27.75 -4.24
CA LEU A 571 -1.86 26.54 -3.61
C LEU A 571 -1.60 25.30 -4.46
N HIS A 572 -1.82 25.39 -5.76
CA HIS A 572 -1.53 24.34 -6.73
C HIS A 572 -0.04 23.95 -6.69
N HIS A 573 0.87 24.94 -6.69
CA HIS A 573 2.30 24.69 -6.60
C HIS A 573 2.68 23.96 -5.30
N LYS A 574 2.17 24.40 -4.13
CA LYS A 574 2.44 23.72 -2.86
C LYS A 574 1.88 22.29 -2.84
N ILE A 575 0.71 22.05 -3.39
CA ILE A 575 0.13 20.70 -3.51
C ILE A 575 1.04 19.81 -4.36
N LEU A 576 1.47 20.26 -5.55
CA LEU A 576 2.37 19.51 -6.42
C LEU A 576 3.67 19.10 -5.72
N THR A 577 4.27 20.01 -4.94
CA THR A 577 5.50 19.69 -4.19
C THR A 577 5.31 18.57 -3.17
N LEU A 578 4.16 18.52 -2.48
CA LEU A 578 3.82 17.44 -1.55
C LEU A 578 3.51 16.13 -2.28
N LEU A 579 2.82 16.20 -3.42
CA LEU A 579 2.51 15.03 -4.26
C LEU A 579 3.78 14.34 -4.77
N GLN A 580 4.79 15.13 -5.16
CA GLN A 580 6.08 14.61 -5.61
C GLN A 580 6.95 14.08 -4.44
N LEU A 581 6.77 14.62 -3.22
CA LEU A 581 7.51 14.20 -2.03
C LEU A 581 7.00 12.88 -1.42
N LEU A 582 5.68 12.68 -1.40
CA LEU A 582 5.05 11.54 -0.72
C LEU A 582 4.91 10.33 -1.66
N PRO A 583 4.92 9.09 -1.14
CA PRO A 583 4.76 7.91 -1.98
C PRO A 583 3.36 7.88 -2.63
N PRO A 584 3.23 7.60 -3.94
CA PRO A 584 1.93 7.66 -4.61
C PRO A 584 0.91 6.66 -4.02
N SER A 585 1.37 5.49 -3.58
CA SER A 585 0.49 4.49 -2.93
C SER A 585 0.04 4.89 -1.52
N LEU A 586 0.78 5.77 -0.82
CA LEU A 586 0.31 6.37 0.44
C LEU A 586 -0.88 7.29 0.16
N LEU A 587 -0.81 8.01 -0.95
CA LEU A 587 -1.80 9.01 -1.34
C LEU A 587 -3.05 8.41 -1.98
N GLY A 588 -3.08 7.09 -2.21
CA GLY A 588 -4.15 6.42 -2.95
C GLY A 588 -4.21 6.83 -4.42
N LEU A 589 -3.13 7.43 -4.95
CA LEU A 589 -3.09 7.96 -6.30
C LEU A 589 -2.77 6.87 -7.30
N LYS A 590 -3.36 6.99 -8.49
CA LYS A 590 -3.08 6.08 -9.60
C LYS A 590 -1.95 6.65 -10.44
N PRO A 591 -0.91 5.86 -10.76
CA PRO A 591 0.27 6.34 -11.51
C PRO A 591 -0.03 6.64 -12.99
N CYS A 592 -1.28 6.47 -13.44
CA CYS A 592 -1.71 6.75 -14.80
C CYS A 592 -2.26 8.17 -15.00
N GLN A 593 -2.56 8.89 -13.91
CA GLN A 593 -3.03 10.27 -13.98
C GLN A 593 -1.84 11.23 -13.86
N PRO A 594 -1.80 12.31 -14.64
CA PRO A 594 -0.78 13.35 -14.48
C PRO A 594 -0.99 14.08 -13.14
N LEU A 595 0.11 14.58 -12.57
CA LEU A 595 0.08 15.24 -11.26
C LEU A 595 -0.78 16.51 -11.27
N ASP A 596 -0.84 17.25 -12.37
CA ASP A 596 -1.64 18.47 -12.50
C ASP A 596 -3.14 18.20 -12.41
N CYS A 597 -3.60 17.08 -12.97
CA CYS A 597 -5.00 16.67 -12.78
C CYS A 597 -5.26 16.25 -11.33
N GLN A 598 -4.27 15.64 -10.67
CA GLN A 598 -4.41 15.21 -9.27
C GLN A 598 -4.43 16.39 -8.30
N SER A 599 -3.64 17.44 -8.55
CA SER A 599 -3.68 18.67 -7.76
C SER A 599 -5.03 19.38 -7.92
N GLN A 600 -5.60 19.41 -9.14
CA GLN A 600 -6.95 19.95 -9.33
C GLN A 600 -8.01 19.10 -8.62
N ASP A 601 -7.95 17.77 -8.72
CA ASP A 601 -8.85 16.87 -8.00
C ASP A 601 -8.79 17.10 -6.47
N ILE A 602 -7.63 17.47 -5.94
CA ILE A 602 -7.46 17.84 -4.52
C ILE A 602 -8.17 19.16 -4.20
N LEU A 603 -8.00 20.19 -5.02
CA LEU A 603 -8.69 21.48 -4.85
C LEU A 603 -10.20 21.30 -4.88
N ASP A 604 -10.71 20.51 -5.82
CA ASP A 604 -12.12 20.19 -5.94
C ASP A 604 -12.63 19.46 -4.70
N LYS A 605 -11.87 18.48 -4.18
CA LYS A 605 -12.21 17.78 -2.93
C LYS A 605 -12.21 18.70 -1.71
N LEU A 606 -11.26 19.63 -1.60
CA LEU A 606 -11.23 20.60 -0.49
C LEU A 606 -12.44 21.53 -0.53
N THR A 607 -12.83 21.94 -1.73
CA THR A 607 -14.04 22.76 -1.97
C THR A 607 -15.30 21.97 -1.59
N LEU A 608 -15.40 20.71 -2.01
CA LEU A 608 -16.51 19.81 -1.64
C LEU A 608 -16.58 19.54 -0.13
N CYS A 609 -15.44 19.53 0.56
CA CYS A 609 -15.38 19.38 2.02
C CYS A 609 -15.74 20.66 2.78
N GLY A 610 -15.97 21.78 2.08
CA GLY A 610 -16.23 23.09 2.69
C GLY A 610 -15.02 23.69 3.40
N LEU A 611 -13.80 23.23 3.06
CA LEU A 611 -12.55 23.81 3.58
C LEU A 611 -12.09 25.01 2.75
N LEU A 612 -12.46 25.05 1.47
CA LEU A 612 -12.20 26.15 0.56
C LEU A 612 -13.52 26.63 -0.05
N GLU A 613 -13.65 27.95 -0.19
CA GLU A 613 -14.73 28.61 -0.92
C GLU A 613 -14.09 29.49 -2.01
N ALA A 614 -14.55 29.34 -3.25
CA ALA A 614 -14.07 30.19 -4.35
C ALA A 614 -14.67 31.60 -4.18
N GLU A 615 -13.82 32.62 -4.13
CA GLU A 615 -14.28 34.02 -4.15
C GLU A 615 -14.12 34.60 -5.56
N GLU A 616 -15.18 35.23 -6.05
CA GLU A 616 -15.12 36.12 -7.22
C GLU A 616 -14.52 37.47 -6.80
N GLU A 617 -13.77 38.12 -7.70
CA GLU A 617 -12.99 39.33 -7.42
C GLU A 617 -13.78 40.38 -6.62
N GLY A 618 -13.46 40.50 -5.34
CA GLY A 618 -13.88 41.59 -4.46
C GLY A 618 -12.67 42.41 -4.04
N GLU A 619 -12.77 43.73 -4.16
CA GLU A 619 -11.73 44.72 -3.83
C GLU A 619 -11.23 44.60 -2.37
N ARG A 620 -10.32 43.67 -2.06
CA ARG A 620 -9.57 43.60 -0.79
C ARG A 620 -8.38 42.65 -0.90
N TYR A 621 -7.38 43.04 -1.69
CA TYR A 621 -6.12 42.31 -1.79
C TYR A 621 -5.21 42.58 -0.57
N LEU A 622 -4.97 41.56 0.25
CA LEU A 622 -3.84 41.51 1.19
C LEU A 622 -2.71 40.58 0.70
N CYS A 623 -2.97 39.70 -0.25
CA CYS A 623 -2.01 38.74 -0.79
C CYS A 623 -1.60 39.14 -2.21
N ASP A 624 -0.63 40.04 -2.31
CA ASP A 624 0.14 40.27 -3.53
C ASP A 624 1.63 40.36 -3.14
N VAL A 625 2.16 39.23 -2.67
CA VAL A 625 3.55 39.12 -2.16
C VAL A 625 4.56 39.15 -3.31
N SER A 626 4.17 38.67 -4.51
CA SER A 626 4.98 38.71 -5.72
C SER A 626 5.21 40.13 -6.25
N SER A 627 4.21 41.02 -6.16
CA SER A 627 4.30 42.41 -6.59
C SER A 627 5.23 43.28 -5.72
N ARG A 628 5.43 42.93 -4.44
CA ARG A 628 6.26 43.74 -3.51
C ARG A 628 7.76 43.46 -3.56
N ARG A 629 8.22 42.35 -4.16
CA ARG A 629 9.66 42.04 -4.28
C ARG A 629 10.36 42.71 -5.48
N CYS A 630 9.61 43.22 -6.46
CA CYS A 630 10.13 43.84 -7.67
C CYS A 630 9.93 45.37 -7.72
N ARG A 631 10.12 46.07 -6.60
CA ARG A 631 10.29 47.54 -6.62
C ARG A 631 11.70 47.92 -6.17
N THR A 632 12.63 47.88 -7.11
CA THR A 632 13.83 48.73 -7.06
C THR A 632 13.37 50.19 -7.18
N PRO A 633 13.80 51.10 -6.29
CA PRO A 633 13.41 52.50 -6.37
C PRO A 633 14.40 53.20 -7.28
N HIS A 634 14.10 53.33 -8.58
CA HIS A 634 14.80 54.35 -9.37
C HIS A 634 14.06 54.80 -10.63
N TRP A 635 13.91 56.13 -10.68
CA TRP A 635 13.60 57.03 -11.79
C TRP A 635 12.14 57.42 -12.01
N THR A 636 11.86 58.59 -11.43
CA THR A 636 10.94 59.64 -11.86
C THR A 636 11.07 60.00 -13.34
N ASN A 637 9.92 60.33 -13.93
CA ASN A 637 9.69 61.11 -15.16
C ASN A 637 10.11 60.45 -16.49
N LEU A 638 9.13 60.06 -17.31
CA LEU A 638 8.74 60.81 -18.51
C LEU A 638 7.48 60.20 -19.17
N ASP A 639 6.49 61.06 -19.35
CA ASP A 639 5.55 61.23 -20.46
C ASP A 639 4.84 60.06 -21.15
N PHE A 640 3.52 60.24 -21.17
CA PHE A 640 2.47 59.51 -21.86
C PHE A 640 2.71 59.34 -23.37
N SER A 641 2.44 58.14 -23.86
CA SER A 641 1.83 57.95 -25.18
C SER A 641 1.01 56.66 -25.17
N ASP A 642 -0.27 56.84 -25.48
CA ASP A 642 -1.27 55.82 -25.70
C ASP A 642 -0.77 54.77 -26.70
N SER A 643 -0.85 53.52 -26.31
CA SER A 643 -0.82 52.38 -27.23
C SER A 643 -1.77 51.34 -26.67
N ASP A 644 -3.03 51.48 -27.08
CA ASP A 644 -4.06 50.46 -27.02
C ASP A 644 -3.49 49.16 -27.60
N THR A 645 -3.08 48.27 -26.70
CA THR A 645 -2.80 46.89 -27.04
C THR A 645 -3.67 46.07 -26.12
N ASP A 646 -4.89 45.80 -26.60
CA ASP A 646 -5.79 44.79 -26.04
C ASP A 646 -5.13 43.42 -26.16
N SER A 647 -4.23 43.10 -25.24
CA SER A 647 -3.94 41.72 -24.88
C SER A 647 -4.83 41.36 -23.70
N ASP A 648 -6.03 40.89 -24.01
CA ASP A 648 -6.89 40.13 -23.08
C ASP A 648 -6.19 38.81 -22.70
N ASP A 649 -5.09 38.89 -21.95
CA ASP A 649 -4.61 37.81 -21.10
C ASP A 649 -5.04 38.11 -19.65
N ASN A 650 -6.30 38.48 -19.48
CA ASN A 650 -6.95 38.50 -18.17
C ASN A 650 -7.35 37.06 -17.83
N HIS A 651 -6.35 36.19 -17.63
CA HIS A 651 -6.58 34.93 -16.92
C HIS A 651 -7.03 35.31 -15.51
N CYS A 652 -8.34 35.39 -15.27
CA CYS A 652 -8.92 35.60 -13.95
C CYS A 652 -8.26 34.64 -12.95
N LYS A 653 -7.41 35.18 -12.08
CA LYS A 653 -6.74 34.41 -11.04
C LYS A 653 -7.80 34.03 -10.02
N ARG A 654 -8.24 32.77 -10.03
CA ARG A 654 -9.19 32.27 -9.03
C ARG A 654 -8.54 32.31 -7.66
N CYS A 655 -9.27 32.84 -6.69
CA CYS A 655 -8.83 32.92 -5.31
C CYS A 655 -9.72 32.03 -4.44
N PHE A 656 -9.10 31.38 -3.46
CA PHE A 656 -9.79 30.54 -2.49
C PHE A 656 -9.69 31.14 -1.10
N ARG A 657 -10.82 31.15 -0.40
CA ARG A 657 -10.92 31.52 1.01
C ARG A 657 -11.02 30.27 1.88
N ILE A 658 -10.33 30.26 3.02
CA ILE A 658 -10.45 29.17 3.99
C ILE A 658 -11.79 29.28 4.73
N CYS A 659 -12.52 28.17 4.73
CA CYS A 659 -13.73 27.99 5.50
C CYS A 659 -13.57 26.83 6.49
N GLU A 660 -14.31 26.89 7.59
CA GLU A 660 -14.39 25.76 8.53
C GLU A 660 -15.84 25.29 8.61
N PRO A 661 -16.11 23.99 8.37
CA PRO A 661 -17.47 23.46 8.41
C PRO A 661 -18.04 23.57 9.83
N LYS A 662 -19.25 24.12 9.93
CA LYS A 662 -19.96 24.37 11.20
C LYS A 662 -20.19 23.10 12.03
N ASP A 663 -20.31 21.95 11.37
CA ASP A 663 -20.62 20.66 11.99
C ASP A 663 -19.38 19.94 12.57
N SER A 664 -18.16 20.37 12.23
CA SER A 664 -16.93 19.71 12.69
C SER A 664 -15.77 20.70 12.89
N PRO A 665 -15.70 21.41 14.03
CA PRO A 665 -14.55 22.24 14.35
C PRO A 665 -13.27 21.41 14.50
N GLY A 666 -12.16 21.91 13.97
CA GLY A 666 -10.85 21.26 13.92
C GLY A 666 -10.66 20.31 12.74
N PHE A 667 -11.50 20.36 11.70
CA PHE A 667 -11.40 19.45 10.55
C PHE A 667 -10.10 19.63 9.76
N LEU A 668 -9.72 20.87 9.50
CA LEU A 668 -8.45 21.21 8.84
C LEU A 668 -7.24 20.72 9.66
N LEU A 669 -7.28 20.88 10.98
CA LEU A 669 -6.23 20.41 11.89
C LEU A 669 -6.14 18.87 11.91
N PHE A 670 -7.27 18.18 11.89
CA PHE A 670 -7.30 16.72 11.79
C PHE A 670 -6.56 16.22 10.53
N PHE A 671 -6.83 16.83 9.37
CA PHE A 671 -6.13 16.52 8.12
C PHE A 671 -4.64 16.84 8.16
N CYS A 672 -4.28 18.00 8.70
CA CYS A 672 -2.88 18.39 8.90
C CYS A 672 -2.12 17.41 9.83
N HIS A 673 -2.83 16.84 10.81
CA HIS A 673 -2.28 15.85 11.73
C HIS A 673 -2.21 14.45 11.13
N LEU A 674 -3.00 14.13 10.11
CA LEU A 674 -3.03 12.80 9.50
C LEU A 674 -1.70 12.44 8.84
N LEU A 675 -1.08 13.38 8.11
CA LEU A 675 0.25 13.19 7.48
C LEU A 675 1.42 13.47 8.43
N SER A 676 1.16 14.07 9.59
CA SER A 676 2.19 14.46 10.55
C SER A 676 3.13 13.31 10.98
N PRO A 677 2.66 12.07 11.26
CA PRO A 677 3.57 10.97 11.60
C PRO A 677 4.57 10.63 10.48
N VAL A 678 4.13 10.66 9.22
CA VAL A 678 4.98 10.36 8.06
C VAL A 678 5.98 11.50 7.83
N LEU A 679 5.52 12.75 7.86
CA LEU A 679 6.41 13.90 7.71
C LEU A 679 7.42 13.97 8.88
N ALA A 680 7.00 13.63 10.10
CA ALA A 680 7.88 13.59 11.27
C ALA A 680 8.96 12.52 11.13
N THR A 681 8.67 11.39 10.48
CA THR A 681 9.71 10.39 10.19
C THR A 681 10.70 10.90 9.15
N TYR A 682 10.23 11.68 8.17
CA TYR A 682 11.11 12.31 7.18
C TYR A 682 12.04 13.33 7.83
N VAL A 683 11.51 14.25 8.63
CA VAL A 683 12.31 15.24 9.38
C VAL A 683 13.33 14.55 10.29
N ARG A 684 12.90 13.50 11.02
CA ARG A 684 13.80 12.73 11.88
C ARG A 684 14.86 11.98 11.09
N ALA A 685 14.52 11.44 9.92
CA ALA A 685 15.48 10.77 9.04
C ALA A 685 16.53 11.76 8.52
N VAL A 686 16.14 12.99 8.15
CA VAL A 686 17.10 14.04 7.79
C VAL A 686 17.99 14.40 8.97
N ALA A 687 17.43 14.50 10.18
CA ALA A 687 18.21 14.73 11.40
C ALA A 687 19.22 13.62 11.68
N PHE A 688 18.84 12.37 11.41
CA PHE A 688 19.73 11.23 11.52
C PHE A 688 20.86 11.28 10.48
N LEU A 689 20.57 11.72 9.25
CA LEU A 689 21.57 11.92 8.20
C LEU A 689 22.62 12.97 8.56
N GLU A 690 22.37 13.87 9.52
CA GLU A 690 23.34 14.88 10.01
C GLU A 690 24.35 14.30 11.03
N GLN A 691 24.06 13.15 11.65
CA GLN A 691 24.92 12.54 12.67
C GLN A 691 26.09 11.76 12.04
N HIS A 692 27.28 11.87 12.65
CA HIS A 692 28.55 11.37 12.08
C HIS A 692 28.87 9.90 12.41
N SER A 693 28.08 9.24 13.27
CA SER A 693 28.34 7.88 13.75
C SER A 693 27.27 6.90 13.26
N TRP A 694 27.62 6.15 12.22
CA TRP A 694 26.86 5.02 11.69
C TRP A 694 27.46 3.70 12.19
N PRO A 695 26.70 2.67 12.63
CA PRO A 695 25.31 2.63 13.11
C PRO A 695 25.21 2.54 14.66
N GLN A 696 24.10 3.01 15.24
CA GLN A 696 23.74 2.74 16.66
C GLN A 696 22.48 1.86 16.75
N PRO A 697 22.33 1.05 17.82
CA PRO A 697 21.14 0.24 18.03
C PRO A 697 19.98 1.06 18.61
N GLU A 698 18.78 0.56 18.35
CA GLU A 698 17.48 0.88 18.99
C GLU A 698 16.67 2.07 18.45
N HIS A 699 15.49 1.77 17.88
CA HIS A 699 14.24 2.49 18.13
C HIS A 699 13.01 1.69 17.65
N PRO A 700 11.82 1.86 18.27
CA PRO A 700 10.62 1.07 17.98
C PRO A 700 10.00 1.31 16.58
N MET A 701 10.48 2.30 15.82
CA MET A 701 9.88 2.71 14.54
C MET A 701 10.58 2.20 13.27
N TRP A 702 11.28 1.07 13.34
CA TRP A 702 12.09 0.57 12.21
C TRP A 702 11.34 0.49 10.87
N SER A 703 10.04 0.20 10.81
CA SER A 703 9.34 0.11 9.52
C SER A 703 9.04 1.47 8.86
N LEU A 704 8.71 2.51 9.64
CA LEU A 704 8.56 3.85 9.07
C LEU A 704 9.92 4.42 8.67
N VAL A 705 10.99 4.07 9.39
CA VAL A 705 12.36 4.45 9.01
C VAL A 705 12.75 3.80 7.67
N LEU A 706 12.51 2.50 7.49
CA LEU A 706 12.79 1.80 6.24
C LEU A 706 11.95 2.33 5.06
N SER A 707 10.66 2.62 5.27
CA SER A 707 9.82 3.32 4.29
C SER A 707 10.35 4.72 3.95
N THR A 708 10.82 5.47 4.94
CA THR A 708 11.42 6.81 4.73
C THR A 708 12.70 6.72 3.91
N LEU A 709 13.57 5.74 4.19
CA LEU A 709 14.78 5.49 3.40
C LEU A 709 14.45 5.14 1.95
N GLN A 710 13.41 4.32 1.74
CA GLN A 710 12.94 3.99 0.39
C GLN A 710 12.37 5.22 -0.33
N SER A 711 11.69 6.11 0.38
CA SER A 711 11.19 7.37 -0.17
C SER A 711 12.34 8.30 -0.58
N PHE A 712 13.36 8.46 0.27
CA PHE A 712 14.55 9.23 -0.05
C PHE A 712 15.35 8.64 -1.21
N LYS A 713 15.35 7.31 -1.36
CA LYS A 713 15.89 6.65 -2.56
C LYS A 713 15.09 7.00 -3.82
N ASN A 714 13.76 6.97 -3.73
CA ASN A 714 12.87 7.26 -4.86
C ASN A 714 12.96 8.74 -5.30
N ILE A 715 13.15 9.68 -4.37
CA ILE A 715 13.28 11.12 -4.65
C ILE A 715 14.72 11.49 -5.02
N GLY A 716 15.65 10.53 -4.97
CA GLY A 716 17.05 10.72 -5.38
C GLY A 716 17.94 11.40 -4.34
N VAL A 717 17.51 11.50 -3.08
CA VAL A 717 18.35 11.96 -1.95
C VAL A 717 19.41 10.92 -1.58
N LEU A 718 19.04 9.64 -1.68
CA LEU A 718 19.93 8.50 -1.43
C LEU A 718 20.11 7.68 -2.71
N LYS A 719 21.34 7.26 -2.99
CA LYS A 719 21.66 6.31 -4.06
C LYS A 719 22.29 5.06 -3.48
N GLU A 720 21.77 3.92 -3.87
CA GLU A 720 22.30 2.62 -3.48
C GLU A 720 23.46 2.25 -4.42
N ARG A 721 24.62 1.89 -3.85
CA ARG A 721 25.70 1.24 -4.57
C ARG A 721 25.82 -0.21 -4.11
N PRO A 722 25.92 -1.17 -5.04
CA PRO A 722 26.19 -2.55 -4.68
C PRO A 722 27.59 -2.63 -4.05
N SER A 723 27.71 -3.37 -2.95
CA SER A 723 28.97 -3.68 -2.30
C SER A 723 29.00 -5.15 -1.86
N PRO A 724 30.18 -5.78 -1.75
CA PRO A 724 30.31 -7.20 -1.42
C PRO A 724 29.81 -7.55 -0.01
N SER A 725 29.69 -6.57 0.89
CA SER A 725 29.11 -6.72 2.23
C SER A 725 27.62 -6.37 2.33
N GLY A 726 26.97 -6.08 1.19
CA GLY A 726 25.58 -5.62 1.09
C GLY A 726 25.45 -4.23 0.46
N PRO A 727 24.25 -3.79 0.12
CA PRO A 727 24.06 -2.48 -0.50
C PRO A 727 24.45 -1.33 0.44
N LEU A 728 25.31 -0.42 -0.04
CA LEU A 728 25.71 0.80 0.66
C LEU A 728 24.90 1.98 0.15
N LEU A 729 24.27 2.72 1.06
CA LEU A 729 23.54 3.95 0.74
C LEU A 729 24.50 5.14 0.80
N HIS A 730 24.57 5.91 -0.29
CA HIS A 730 25.31 7.17 -0.36
C HIS A 730 24.36 8.34 -0.58
N LEU A 731 24.68 9.48 0.04
CA LEU A 731 24.01 10.74 -0.27
C LEU A 731 24.40 11.21 -1.68
N THR A 732 23.42 11.71 -2.42
CA THR A 732 23.65 12.36 -3.71
C THR A 732 24.03 13.84 -3.52
N GLN A 733 24.81 14.41 -4.44
CA GLN A 733 24.95 15.86 -4.50
C GLN A 733 23.60 16.46 -4.93
N PRO A 734 23.08 17.51 -4.27
CA PRO A 734 23.74 18.42 -3.32
C PRO A 734 23.58 18.11 -1.81
N PHE A 735 22.89 17.02 -1.45
CA PHE A 735 22.62 16.65 -0.05
C PHE A 735 23.85 16.18 0.74
N CYS A 736 25.00 15.99 0.10
CA CYS A 736 26.28 15.82 0.79
C CYS A 736 26.66 17.05 1.65
N SER A 737 26.23 18.24 1.25
CA SER A 737 26.50 19.47 2.00
C SER A 737 25.61 19.59 3.25
N SER A 738 26.14 20.17 4.34
CA SER A 738 25.31 20.46 5.53
C SER A 738 24.22 21.51 5.23
N GLU A 739 24.43 22.34 4.23
CA GLU A 739 23.44 23.33 3.76
C GLU A 739 22.28 22.66 3.02
N GLY A 740 22.55 21.75 2.09
CA GLY A 740 21.50 21.02 1.37
C GLY A 740 20.60 20.19 2.30
N ARG A 741 21.19 19.58 3.34
CA ARG A 741 20.41 18.87 4.39
C ARG A 741 19.55 19.82 5.23
N ARG A 742 20.08 20.98 5.61
CA ARG A 742 19.32 22.01 6.33
C ARG A 742 18.15 22.56 5.50
N LYS A 743 18.36 22.79 4.20
CA LYS A 743 17.29 23.21 3.28
C LYS A 743 16.20 22.14 3.14
N LEU A 744 16.57 20.88 3.00
CA LEU A 744 15.61 19.75 2.98
C LEU A 744 14.81 19.66 4.29
N ARG A 745 15.48 19.80 5.44
CA ARG A 745 14.81 19.82 6.75
C ARG A 745 13.81 20.98 6.85
N ALA A 746 14.24 22.19 6.51
CA ALA A 746 13.38 23.37 6.55
C ALA A 746 12.16 23.22 5.64
N PHE A 747 12.34 22.69 4.43
CA PHE A 747 11.25 22.38 3.50
C PHE A 747 10.24 21.39 4.10
N LEU A 748 10.69 20.32 4.75
CA LEU A 748 9.80 19.35 5.40
C LEU A 748 9.06 19.95 6.61
N GLU A 749 9.73 20.80 7.38
CA GLU A 749 9.17 21.44 8.57
C GLU A 749 8.04 22.42 8.25
N GLN A 750 8.08 23.07 7.07
CA GLN A 750 6.99 23.94 6.57
C GLN A 750 5.63 23.23 6.52
N PHE A 751 5.63 21.92 6.27
CA PHE A 751 4.40 21.13 6.17
C PHE A 751 3.97 20.49 7.49
N MET A 752 4.74 20.65 8.58
CA MET A 752 4.50 20.03 9.88
C MET A 752 4.16 21.01 10.99
N GLN A 753 4.83 22.17 11.03
CA GLN A 753 4.86 23.03 12.20
C GLN A 753 3.49 23.65 12.53
N LEU A 754 3.19 23.64 13.83
CA LEU A 754 2.66 24.78 14.60
C LEU A 754 3.34 24.73 15.96
#